data_AF-A0A100IQM8-F1
#
_entry.id   AF-A0A100IQM8-F1
#
_cell.length_a   1.000
_cell.length_b   1.000
_cell.length_c   1.000
_cell.angle_alpha   90.00
_cell.angle_beta   90.00
_cell.angle_gamma   90.00
#
_symmetry.space_group_name_H-M   'P 1'
#
loop_
_entity.id
_entity.type
_entity.pdbx_description
1 polymer ?
#
loop_
_entity_poly.entity_id
_entity_poly.type
_entity_poly.pdbx_seq_one_letter_code
_entity_poly.pdbx_strand_id
1 'polypeptide(L)'
;MSPHDQSEEEGVRRPLLADSRGTDGTEPGAESTSALDPKFTRNLGAIEAFGIVISIVIGSGIFTSPGSIDTNVPSPGVALIVWLVGGILAWTGASTMAELGTAIPGEGGVQPYLRYIYGDVFGFLAAWTWIIAVMPATLAILSIVFIESIFSAAGVTDQAGSLPHKLLSILVLLVIGLANSISTKVSTRLNGFSVTTKFIAIAAIVVAGLVVVILQVSGINRDAGSNDWLKHSWFGSRNTWTPDGREIDWSSMHGWESLGYYSTALYGALWAYSGWDKAIYVSAELSAPARQLPLAINTALPIIILCFLAANAAYYILLPWKIVSTTDSVAVTAITHLLGPAFGILAAIVICLVVAGSLLGNSFVAGRMIVAASKLDWFPRFLGVLGHVGMPPDPEPPSQSAPRSDAPINATILATLLPIPYLLFGNFRALLTFNGLGEYSFFFLTVLGAILLRFRQPDLHRPYKPFIAIPLVFALVSGFVVVRGAVFAPLQAVILISVWIIGMGTTAMDQTIRVAVAVYVFNKHGQTILGRRKGSLGAGTWGHPGGHLEFNESFEDCAAREVLEETGLEVTDIRFLTAINNANMEGGKHYVTIFVGCRLVDEDAEPVVMEPEKCVRWEWVTWDEMKVTIERQREAERLGKIEEYEGRVLFKPILNLLQQRVGFNPLEIYQSVGRC
;
A
#
# COMPACT_ATOMS: atom_id res chain seq x y z
N MET A 1 40.50 -6.04 -6.73
CA MET A 1 39.07 -5.73 -6.96
C MET A 1 39.02 -4.79 -8.15
N SER A 2 38.37 -5.21 -9.23
CA SER A 2 38.29 -4.45 -10.49
C SER A 2 37.34 -3.25 -10.31
N PRO A 3 37.52 -2.12 -11.02
CA PRO A 3 36.54 -1.03 -11.01
C PRO A 3 35.12 -1.46 -11.44
N HIS A 4 34.98 -2.60 -12.12
CA HIS A 4 33.66 -3.22 -12.41
C HIS A 4 32.94 -3.80 -11.17
N ASP A 5 33.67 -4.16 -10.11
CA ASP A 5 33.09 -4.68 -8.84
C ASP A 5 32.50 -3.56 -7.97
N GLN A 6 32.99 -2.31 -8.13
CA GLN A 6 32.55 -1.18 -7.32
C GLN A 6 31.24 -0.55 -7.83
N SER A 7 30.98 -0.59 -9.14
CA SER A 7 29.74 -0.07 -9.72
C SER A 7 28.54 -1.01 -9.49
N GLU A 8 28.77 -2.33 -9.42
CA GLU A 8 27.73 -3.28 -8.98
C GLU A 8 27.37 -3.09 -7.50
N GLU A 9 28.33 -2.73 -6.62
CA GLU A 9 28.04 -2.42 -5.21
C GLU A 9 27.32 -1.07 -4.99
N GLU A 10 27.50 -0.08 -5.88
CA GLU A 10 26.82 1.22 -5.80
C GLU A 10 25.34 1.14 -6.24
N GLY A 11 25.03 0.34 -7.27
CA GLY A 11 23.65 0.08 -7.71
C GLY A 11 22.80 -0.63 -6.64
N VAL A 12 23.43 -1.39 -5.75
CA VAL A 12 22.78 -2.06 -4.60
C VAL A 12 22.35 -1.07 -3.51
N ARG A 13 22.82 0.19 -3.54
CA ARG A 13 22.66 1.15 -2.42
C ARG A 13 21.67 2.28 -2.66
N ARG A 14 21.26 2.63 -3.89
CA ARG A 14 20.34 3.76 -4.14
C ARG A 14 18.89 3.32 -4.41
N PRO A 15 17.92 3.69 -3.54
CA PRO A 15 16.50 3.55 -3.82
C PRO A 15 16.08 4.42 -5.02
N LEU A 16 15.34 3.86 -5.97
CA LEU A 16 14.71 4.59 -7.09
C LEU A 16 13.67 5.63 -6.62
N LEU A 17 13.15 5.49 -5.39
CA LEU A 17 12.17 6.41 -4.77
C LEU A 17 12.76 7.25 -3.63
N ALA A 18 14.09 7.31 -3.47
CA ALA A 18 14.70 8.26 -2.54
C ALA A 18 14.80 9.64 -3.22
N ASP A 19 14.44 10.70 -2.49
CA ASP A 19 14.56 12.08 -2.95
C ASP A 19 15.96 12.34 -3.54
N SER A 20 15.98 12.60 -4.84
CA SER A 20 17.17 12.91 -5.61
C SER A 20 17.43 14.40 -5.52
N ARG A 21 17.96 14.87 -4.40
CA ARG A 21 18.66 16.17 -4.38
C ARG A 21 20.07 15.95 -4.93
N GLY A 22 20.36 16.69 -6.00
CA GLY A 22 21.46 16.47 -6.92
C GLY A 22 22.85 16.44 -6.30
N THR A 23 23.70 15.64 -6.91
CA THR A 23 25.15 15.82 -6.89
C THR A 23 25.58 15.97 -8.33
N ASP A 24 25.75 17.20 -8.80
CA ASP A 24 26.65 17.49 -9.91
C ASP A 24 27.41 18.80 -9.67
N GLY A 25 28.74 18.65 -9.67
CA GLY A 25 29.78 19.64 -9.96
C GLY A 25 29.74 21.04 -9.34
N THR A 26 30.40 21.23 -8.19
CA THR A 26 31.19 22.46 -7.95
C THR A 26 32.26 22.25 -6.86
N GLU A 27 33.36 22.99 -7.00
CA GLU A 27 34.66 22.96 -6.32
C GLU A 27 34.70 22.86 -4.77
N PRO A 28 35.85 22.47 -4.17
CA PRO A 28 35.95 22.15 -2.74
C PRO A 28 36.07 23.41 -1.89
N GLY A 29 34.98 23.79 -1.21
CA GLY A 29 35.05 24.83 -0.18
C GLY A 29 33.72 25.44 0.21
N ALA A 30 32.87 24.69 0.92
CA ALA A 30 31.91 25.24 1.89
C ALA A 30 31.20 24.07 2.61
N GLU A 31 31.49 23.90 3.89
CA GLU A 31 30.66 23.09 4.79
C GLU A 31 29.26 23.72 4.88
N SER A 32 28.32 23.23 4.08
CA SER A 32 26.90 23.46 4.32
C SER A 32 26.36 22.29 5.15
N THR A 33 26.20 22.54 6.44
CA THR A 33 25.49 21.69 7.39
C THR A 33 24.00 21.64 7.03
N SER A 34 23.64 20.77 6.08
CA SER A 34 22.22 20.39 5.86
C SER A 34 21.79 19.40 6.94
N ALA A 35 21.35 19.95 8.07
CA ALA A 35 20.60 19.21 9.07
C ALA A 35 19.14 19.02 8.59
N LEU A 36 18.62 17.79 8.79
CA LEU A 36 17.21 17.39 8.80
C LEU A 36 16.60 16.88 7.48
N ASP A 37 17.14 15.77 6.96
CA ASP A 37 16.28 14.67 6.52
C ASP A 37 16.74 13.41 7.26
N PRO A 38 15.95 12.84 8.20
CA PRO A 38 16.35 11.65 8.92
C PRO A 38 16.28 10.45 7.98
N LYS A 39 17.34 10.21 7.20
CA LYS A 39 17.55 8.93 6.49
C LYS A 39 17.76 7.85 7.55
N PHE A 40 16.93 6.81 7.53
CA PHE A 40 17.09 5.66 8.42
C PHE A 40 18.51 5.09 8.27
N THR A 41 19.18 4.85 9.40
CA THR A 41 20.54 4.29 9.39
C THR A 41 20.45 2.80 9.05
N ARG A 42 21.16 2.38 8.00
CA ARG A 42 21.17 0.99 7.50
C ARG A 42 22.00 0.07 8.39
N ASN A 43 21.45 -0.28 9.54
CA ASN A 43 22.16 -1.01 10.59
C ASN A 43 21.65 -2.44 10.81
N LEU A 44 20.59 -2.87 10.11
CA LEU A 44 20.01 -4.20 10.32
C LEU A 44 20.71 -5.25 9.44
N GLY A 45 21.04 -6.40 10.04
CA GLY A 45 21.57 -7.58 9.36
C GLY A 45 20.48 -8.60 9.02
N ALA A 46 20.89 -9.74 8.46
CA ALA A 46 19.96 -10.80 8.03
C ALA A 46 19.24 -11.49 9.20
N ILE A 47 19.91 -11.64 10.35
CA ILE A 47 19.35 -12.31 11.53
C ILE A 47 18.28 -11.40 12.18
N GLU A 48 18.55 -10.11 12.24
CA GLU A 48 17.62 -9.11 12.72
C GLU A 48 16.39 -9.05 11.80
N ALA A 49 16.61 -9.03 10.48
CA ALA A 49 15.54 -9.09 9.48
C ALA A 49 14.67 -10.35 9.64
N PHE A 50 15.29 -11.52 9.80
CA PHE A 50 14.61 -12.79 10.05
C PHE A 50 13.76 -12.74 11.33
N GLY A 51 14.33 -12.25 12.43
CA GLY A 51 13.63 -12.11 13.70
C GLY A 51 12.43 -11.15 13.59
N ILE A 52 12.59 -10.04 12.87
CA ILE A 52 11.52 -9.07 12.61
C ILE A 52 10.40 -9.75 11.79
N VAL A 53 10.72 -10.41 10.68
CA VAL A 53 9.71 -11.07 9.83
C VAL A 53 8.92 -12.10 10.63
N ILE A 54 9.59 -12.96 11.41
CA ILE A 54 8.86 -13.93 12.23
C ILE A 54 8.00 -13.25 13.30
N SER A 55 8.52 -12.22 13.97
CA SER A 55 7.77 -11.51 15.01
C SER A 55 6.50 -10.82 14.51
N ILE A 56 6.51 -10.39 13.23
CA ILE A 56 5.40 -9.73 12.59
C ILE A 56 4.36 -10.75 12.11
N VAL A 57 4.80 -11.80 11.40
CA VAL A 57 3.88 -12.79 10.80
C VAL A 57 3.26 -13.69 11.87
N ILE A 58 4.01 -14.08 12.90
CA ILE A 58 3.42 -14.81 14.02
C ILE A 58 2.60 -13.82 14.85
N GLY A 59 1.31 -13.77 14.56
CA GLY A 59 0.31 -12.97 15.24
C GLY A 59 -0.53 -13.77 16.24
N SER A 60 -1.63 -13.16 16.68
CA SER A 60 -2.68 -13.86 17.44
C SER A 60 -3.51 -14.83 16.59
N GLY A 61 -3.44 -14.75 15.26
CA GLY A 61 -4.27 -15.54 14.35
C GLY A 61 -4.11 -17.05 14.47
N ILE A 62 -2.94 -17.56 14.88
CA ILE A 62 -2.75 -19.00 15.13
C ILE A 62 -3.59 -19.53 16.29
N PHE A 63 -4.03 -18.67 17.21
CA PHE A 63 -4.85 -19.05 18.36
C PHE A 63 -6.35 -18.95 18.08
N THR A 64 -6.75 -18.27 16.99
CA THR A 64 -8.16 -17.89 16.72
C THR A 64 -8.68 -18.38 15.39
N SER A 65 -7.84 -18.51 14.36
CA SER A 65 -8.21 -19.05 13.06
C SER A 65 -8.56 -20.54 13.02
N PRO A 66 -8.05 -21.44 13.89
CA PRO A 66 -8.30 -22.87 13.70
C PRO A 66 -9.79 -23.23 13.69
N GLY A 67 -10.61 -22.61 14.55
CA GLY A 67 -12.05 -22.89 14.58
C GLY A 67 -12.81 -22.33 13.37
N SER A 68 -12.43 -21.15 12.88
CA SER A 68 -13.00 -20.58 11.65
C SER A 68 -12.61 -21.39 10.42
N ILE A 69 -11.41 -21.97 10.37
CA ILE A 69 -10.98 -22.87 9.29
C ILE A 69 -11.74 -24.20 9.38
N ASP A 70 -11.75 -24.83 10.55
CA ASP A 70 -12.32 -26.16 10.78
C ASP A 70 -13.83 -26.21 10.50
N THR A 71 -14.56 -25.13 10.79
CA THR A 71 -16.00 -25.04 10.45
C THR A 71 -16.24 -25.18 8.94
N ASN A 72 -15.30 -24.69 8.13
CA ASN A 72 -15.43 -24.54 6.68
C ASN A 72 -14.70 -25.65 5.90
N VAL A 73 -14.39 -26.79 6.54
CA VAL A 73 -13.76 -27.95 5.88
C VAL A 73 -14.38 -29.27 6.35
N PRO A 74 -14.40 -30.31 5.51
CA PRO A 74 -15.02 -31.59 5.86
C PRO A 74 -14.18 -32.46 6.79
N SER A 75 -12.91 -32.13 7.05
CA SER A 75 -12.03 -32.96 7.90
C SER A 75 -10.81 -32.18 8.42
N PRO A 76 -10.21 -32.60 9.55
CA PRO A 76 -8.97 -32.02 10.06
C PRO A 76 -7.79 -32.06 9.08
N GLY A 77 -7.68 -33.13 8.29
CA GLY A 77 -6.65 -33.28 7.26
C GLY A 77 -6.79 -32.23 6.16
N VAL A 78 -8.02 -31.92 5.74
CA VAL A 78 -8.29 -30.83 4.80
C VAL A 78 -8.03 -29.47 5.45
N ALA A 79 -8.31 -29.29 6.75
CA ALA A 79 -7.93 -28.08 7.48
C ALA A 79 -6.41 -27.84 7.43
N LEU A 80 -5.59 -28.88 7.66
CA LEU A 80 -4.13 -28.80 7.56
C LEU A 80 -3.66 -28.48 6.14
N ILE A 81 -4.33 -29.00 5.10
CA ILE A 81 -4.06 -28.61 3.71
C ILE A 81 -4.37 -27.13 3.51
N VAL A 82 -5.49 -26.61 4.03
CA VAL A 82 -5.82 -25.18 3.94
C VAL A 82 -4.74 -24.31 4.60
N TRP A 83 -4.22 -24.72 5.76
CA TRP A 83 -3.07 -24.06 6.39
C TRP A 83 -1.82 -24.08 5.50
N LEU A 84 -1.49 -25.23 4.93
CA LEU A 84 -0.34 -25.36 4.02
C LEU A 84 -0.50 -24.48 2.77
N VAL A 85 -1.68 -24.49 2.14
CA VAL A 85 -1.97 -23.66 0.96
C VAL A 85 -1.91 -22.17 1.29
N GLY A 86 -2.49 -21.75 2.42
CA GLY A 86 -2.40 -20.36 2.89
C GLY A 86 -0.96 -19.93 3.18
N GLY A 87 -0.16 -20.83 3.74
CA GLY A 87 1.27 -20.62 3.99
C GLY A 87 2.10 -20.50 2.70
N ILE A 88 1.88 -21.39 1.73
CA ILE A 88 2.51 -21.31 0.41
C ILE A 88 2.09 -20.01 -0.30
N LEU A 89 0.84 -19.59 -0.18
CA LEU A 89 0.37 -18.32 -0.74
C LEU A 89 1.09 -17.13 -0.08
N ALA A 90 1.21 -17.11 1.24
CA ALA A 90 1.98 -16.07 1.95
C ALA A 90 3.46 -16.05 1.52
N TRP A 91 4.09 -17.22 1.38
CA TRP A 91 5.49 -17.34 0.96
C TRP A 91 5.69 -16.82 -0.47
N THR A 92 4.87 -17.27 -1.42
CA THR A 92 4.96 -16.84 -2.83
C THR A 92 4.68 -15.35 -3.02
N GLY A 93 3.74 -14.80 -2.23
CA GLY A 93 3.45 -13.36 -2.18
C GLY A 93 4.64 -12.56 -1.64
N ALA A 94 5.20 -12.98 -0.50
CA ALA A 94 6.35 -12.32 0.12
C ALA A 94 7.59 -12.34 -0.78
N SER A 95 7.88 -13.48 -1.44
CA SER A 95 8.95 -13.57 -2.42
C SER A 95 8.73 -12.61 -3.59
N THR A 96 7.50 -12.48 -4.10
CA THR A 96 7.22 -11.52 -5.18
C THR A 96 7.34 -10.07 -4.72
N MET A 97 6.90 -9.76 -3.50
CA MET A 97 7.11 -8.42 -2.92
C MET A 97 8.59 -8.12 -2.68
N ALA A 98 9.41 -9.12 -2.39
CA ALA A 98 10.86 -8.94 -2.30
C ALA A 98 11.50 -8.59 -3.65
N GLU A 99 10.98 -9.10 -4.77
CA GLU A 99 11.39 -8.65 -6.11
C GLU A 99 11.08 -7.16 -6.29
N LEU A 100 9.85 -6.75 -6.01
CA LEU A 100 9.46 -5.34 -6.11
C LEU A 100 10.25 -4.45 -5.15
N GLY A 101 10.42 -4.86 -3.89
CA GLY A 101 11.14 -4.07 -2.87
C GLY A 101 12.64 -3.98 -3.10
N THR A 102 13.23 -4.92 -3.85
CA THR A 102 14.64 -4.83 -4.26
C THR A 102 14.84 -4.11 -5.59
N ALA A 103 13.88 -4.19 -6.51
CA ALA A 103 13.93 -3.51 -7.80
C ALA A 103 13.49 -2.03 -7.72
N ILE A 104 12.50 -1.73 -6.87
CA ILE A 104 11.94 -0.40 -6.66
C ILE A 104 11.94 -0.12 -5.16
N PRO A 105 13.11 0.15 -4.55
CA PRO A 105 13.17 0.39 -3.13
C PRO A 105 12.49 1.73 -2.82
N GLY A 106 11.52 1.70 -1.92
CA GLY A 106 10.74 2.87 -1.52
C GLY A 106 10.01 2.63 -0.21
N GLU A 107 9.65 3.71 0.46
CA GLU A 107 8.92 3.67 1.72
C GLU A 107 7.41 3.55 1.46
N GLY A 108 6.70 2.76 2.28
CA GLY A 108 5.24 2.85 2.34
C GLY A 108 4.41 1.63 1.91
N GLY A 109 5.00 0.46 1.67
CA GLY A 109 4.24 -0.79 1.47
C GLY A 109 3.84 -1.08 0.02
N VAL A 110 2.59 -1.51 -0.20
CA VAL A 110 2.08 -1.86 -1.54
C VAL A 110 1.61 -0.63 -2.34
N GLN A 111 1.29 0.46 -1.64
CA GLN A 111 0.74 1.69 -2.21
C GLN A 111 1.69 2.32 -3.24
N PRO A 112 3.01 2.48 -2.97
CA PRO A 112 3.96 3.01 -3.95
C PRO A 112 4.09 2.12 -5.19
N TYR A 113 4.04 0.78 -5.03
CA TYR A 113 4.12 -0.13 -6.17
C TYR A 113 2.88 -0.01 -7.06
N LEU A 114 1.69 0.03 -6.45
CA LEU A 114 0.45 0.22 -7.19
C LEU A 114 0.39 1.58 -7.88
N ARG A 115 0.91 2.63 -7.22
CA ARG A 115 1.08 3.95 -7.81
C ARG A 115 2.00 3.92 -9.03
N TYR A 116 3.15 3.25 -8.91
CA TYR A 116 4.12 3.12 -10.00
C TYR A 116 3.57 2.33 -11.20
N ILE A 117 2.82 1.26 -10.94
CA ILE A 117 2.36 0.33 -11.98
C ILE A 117 1.07 0.82 -12.66
N TYR A 118 0.10 1.32 -11.88
CA TYR A 118 -1.24 1.63 -12.35
C TYR A 118 -1.63 3.12 -12.20
N GLY A 119 -0.77 3.96 -11.62
CA GLY A 119 -1.00 5.39 -11.42
C GLY A 119 -1.57 5.78 -10.05
N ASP A 120 -1.69 7.08 -9.82
CA ASP A 120 -2.03 7.68 -8.52
C ASP A 120 -3.34 7.17 -7.92
N VAL A 121 -4.36 6.92 -8.75
CA VAL A 121 -5.67 6.44 -8.31
C VAL A 121 -5.56 5.09 -7.58
N PHE A 122 -4.74 4.16 -8.08
CA PHE A 122 -4.59 2.84 -7.45
C PHE A 122 -3.74 2.91 -6.17
N GLY A 123 -2.73 3.79 -6.14
CA GLY A 123 -1.98 4.08 -4.91
C GLY A 123 -2.88 4.66 -3.82
N PHE A 124 -3.72 5.64 -4.18
CA PHE A 124 -4.73 6.19 -3.28
C PHE A 124 -5.73 5.14 -2.83
N LEU A 125 -6.33 4.37 -3.75
CA LEU A 125 -7.38 3.39 -3.40
C LEU A 125 -6.85 2.31 -2.47
N ALA A 126 -5.58 1.92 -2.63
CA ALA A 126 -4.92 1.06 -1.68
C ALA A 126 -4.82 1.74 -0.30
N ALA A 127 -4.28 2.96 -0.20
CA ALA A 127 -4.22 3.67 1.08
C ALA A 127 -5.59 3.86 1.74
N TRP A 128 -6.60 4.27 0.96
CA TRP A 128 -7.99 4.43 1.37
C TRP A 128 -8.56 3.14 1.94
N THR A 129 -8.35 2.02 1.24
CA THR A 129 -8.81 0.70 1.70
C THR A 129 -8.15 0.28 3.00
N TRP A 130 -6.84 0.53 3.15
CA TRP A 130 -6.16 0.20 4.40
C TRP A 130 -6.68 1.03 5.58
N ILE A 131 -6.91 2.32 5.37
CA ILE A 131 -7.33 3.25 6.43
C ILE A 131 -8.80 3.06 6.81
N ILE A 132 -9.71 2.90 5.85
CA ILE A 132 -11.17 2.86 6.08
C ILE A 132 -11.70 1.45 6.32
N ALA A 133 -11.07 0.43 5.73
CA ALA A 133 -11.56 -0.94 5.76
C ALA A 133 -10.65 -1.91 6.54
N VAL A 134 -9.42 -2.13 6.06
CA VAL A 134 -8.56 -3.23 6.56
C VAL A 134 -8.07 -2.98 7.98
N MET A 135 -7.43 -1.83 8.27
CA MET A 135 -6.94 -1.55 9.63
C MET A 135 -8.08 -1.48 10.66
N PRO A 136 -9.22 -0.84 10.37
CA PRO A 136 -10.36 -0.87 11.28
C PRO A 136 -10.90 -2.28 11.54
N ALA A 137 -11.04 -3.11 10.50
CA ALA A 137 -11.46 -4.50 10.66
C ALA A 137 -10.45 -5.31 11.48
N THR A 138 -9.15 -5.13 11.23
CA THR A 138 -8.05 -5.75 12.00
C THR A 138 -8.15 -5.41 13.49
N LEU A 139 -8.31 -4.13 13.84
CA LEU A 139 -8.47 -3.70 15.23
C LEU A 139 -9.73 -4.27 15.88
N ALA A 140 -10.85 -4.29 15.14
CA ALA A 140 -12.09 -4.88 15.63
C ALA A 140 -11.96 -6.39 15.88
N ILE A 141 -11.36 -7.14 14.97
CA ILE A 141 -11.09 -8.59 15.11
C ILE A 141 -10.29 -8.85 16.38
N LEU A 142 -9.19 -8.13 16.57
CA LEU A 142 -8.32 -8.36 17.72
C LEU A 142 -9.01 -7.99 19.05
N SER A 143 -9.84 -6.94 19.07
CA SER A 143 -10.63 -6.58 20.25
C SER A 143 -11.67 -7.65 20.59
N ILE A 144 -12.35 -8.22 19.59
CA ILE A 144 -13.29 -9.33 19.77
C ILE A 144 -12.57 -10.54 20.36
N VAL A 145 -11.46 -10.94 19.76
CA VAL A 145 -10.63 -12.07 20.22
C VAL A 145 -10.18 -11.91 21.68
N PHE A 146 -9.83 -10.68 22.07
CA PHE A 146 -9.40 -10.40 23.44
C PHE A 146 -10.51 -10.73 24.45
N ILE A 147 -11.75 -10.31 24.16
CA ILE A 147 -12.91 -10.57 25.03
C ILE A 147 -13.33 -12.04 24.95
N GLU A 148 -13.32 -12.64 23.76
CA GLU A 148 -13.65 -14.05 23.56
C GLU A 148 -12.72 -14.98 24.37
N SER A 149 -11.44 -14.62 24.48
CA SER A 149 -10.47 -15.36 25.30
C SER A 149 -10.81 -15.33 26.79
N ILE A 150 -11.33 -14.19 27.29
CA ILE A 150 -11.77 -14.04 28.69
C ILE A 150 -13.05 -14.85 28.94
N PHE A 151 -14.02 -14.75 28.04
CA PHE A 151 -15.31 -15.44 28.15
C PHE A 151 -15.13 -16.97 28.09
N SER A 152 -14.29 -17.45 27.16
CA SER A 152 -13.93 -18.86 27.03
C SER A 152 -13.31 -19.42 28.32
N ALA A 153 -12.43 -18.67 28.99
CA ALA A 153 -11.85 -19.08 30.27
C ALA A 153 -12.87 -19.15 31.42
N ALA A 154 -13.91 -18.31 31.37
CA ALA A 154 -15.02 -18.33 32.31
C ALA A 154 -16.05 -19.44 32.02
N GLY A 155 -15.83 -20.27 30.98
CA GLY A 155 -16.76 -21.29 30.56
C GLY A 155 -18.01 -20.75 29.86
N VAL A 156 -17.99 -19.47 29.46
CA VAL A 156 -19.08 -18.83 28.72
C VAL A 156 -18.71 -18.91 27.23
N THR A 157 -19.34 -19.83 26.51
CA THR A 157 -19.25 -19.92 25.04
C THR A 157 -20.47 -19.27 24.39
N ASP A 158 -20.36 -18.92 23.11
CA ASP A 158 -21.50 -18.52 22.25
C ASP A 158 -22.17 -17.18 22.60
N GLN A 159 -21.41 -16.24 23.17
CA GLN A 159 -21.89 -14.89 23.51
C GLN A 159 -21.30 -13.77 22.64
N ALA A 160 -20.55 -14.09 21.59
CA ALA A 160 -19.90 -13.10 20.72
C ALA A 160 -20.88 -12.06 20.12
N GLY A 161 -22.15 -12.45 19.91
CA GLY A 161 -23.20 -11.56 19.42
C GLY A 161 -23.88 -10.69 20.49
N SER A 162 -23.64 -10.96 21.78
CA SER A 162 -24.32 -10.29 22.89
C SER A 162 -23.85 -8.84 23.04
N LEU A 163 -24.77 -7.96 23.46
CA LEU A 163 -24.45 -6.55 23.69
C LEU A 163 -23.29 -6.36 24.69
N PRO A 164 -23.19 -7.12 25.81
CA PRO A 164 -22.05 -7.05 26.71
C PRO A 164 -20.71 -7.35 26.03
N HIS A 165 -20.65 -8.39 25.19
CA HIS A 165 -19.43 -8.76 24.48
C HIS A 165 -18.95 -7.63 23.55
N LYS A 166 -19.88 -7.03 22.81
CA LYS A 166 -19.59 -5.90 21.91
C LYS A 166 -19.12 -4.66 22.67
N LEU A 167 -19.78 -4.29 23.76
CA LEU A 167 -19.41 -3.13 24.58
C LEU A 167 -18.04 -3.31 25.25
N LEU A 168 -17.73 -4.51 25.74
CA LEU A 168 -16.42 -4.82 26.30
C LEU A 168 -15.32 -4.77 25.23
N SER A 169 -15.60 -5.22 24.01
CA SER A 169 -14.64 -5.15 22.89
C SER A 169 -14.32 -3.69 22.53
N ILE A 170 -15.34 -2.81 22.53
CA ILE A 170 -15.17 -1.37 22.36
C ILE A 170 -14.37 -0.77 23.52
N LEU A 171 -14.65 -1.17 24.76
CA LEU A 171 -13.89 -0.70 25.92
C LEU A 171 -12.40 -1.03 25.82
N VAL A 172 -12.06 -2.27 25.44
CA VAL A 172 -10.66 -2.68 25.21
C VAL A 172 -10.01 -1.85 24.11
N LEU A 173 -10.72 -1.61 23.00
CA LEU A 173 -10.23 -0.76 21.91
C LEU A 173 -9.92 0.67 22.41
N LEU A 174 -10.84 1.28 23.18
CA LEU A 174 -10.67 2.63 23.73
C LEU A 174 -9.50 2.72 24.70
N VAL A 175 -9.33 1.72 25.57
CA VAL A 175 -8.20 1.65 26.52
C VAL A 175 -6.88 1.59 25.75
N ILE A 176 -6.80 0.81 24.68
CA ILE A 176 -5.58 0.68 23.86
C ILE A 176 -5.33 1.96 23.06
N GLY A 177 -6.35 2.57 22.47
CA GLY A 177 -6.23 3.86 21.78
C GLY A 177 -5.71 4.97 22.70
N LEU A 178 -6.18 4.99 23.95
CA LEU A 178 -5.69 5.92 24.97
C LEU A 178 -4.23 5.61 25.36
N ALA A 179 -3.87 4.34 25.57
CA ALA A 179 -2.50 3.94 25.89
C ALA A 179 -1.49 4.38 24.81
N ASN A 180 -1.88 4.28 23.53
CA ASN A 180 -1.07 4.75 22.40
C ASN A 180 -0.90 6.28 22.35
N SER A 181 -1.78 7.03 23.01
CA SER A 181 -1.71 8.49 23.08
C SER A 181 -0.77 9.00 24.19
N ILE A 182 -0.38 8.16 25.15
CA ILE A 182 0.38 8.56 26.35
C ILE A 182 1.90 8.44 26.19
N SER A 183 2.43 7.35 25.63
CA SER A 183 3.89 7.20 25.43
C SER A 183 4.27 6.14 24.39
N THR A 184 4.92 6.59 23.31
CA THR A 184 5.44 5.74 22.23
C THR A 184 6.56 4.79 22.70
N LYS A 185 7.34 5.20 23.71
CA LYS A 185 8.43 4.38 24.30
C LYS A 185 7.90 3.20 25.13
N VAL A 186 6.77 3.39 25.82
CA VAL A 186 6.12 2.30 26.58
C VAL A 186 5.48 1.31 25.62
N SER A 187 4.81 1.81 24.57
CA SER A 187 4.16 0.99 23.54
C SER A 187 5.15 0.07 22.81
N THR A 188 6.31 0.60 22.43
CA THR A 188 7.39 -0.19 21.78
C THR A 188 7.99 -1.27 22.69
N ARG A 189 8.20 -0.99 23.98
CA ARG A 189 8.69 -1.99 24.95
C ARG A 189 7.67 -3.11 25.20
N LEU A 190 6.38 -2.77 25.31
CA LEU A 190 5.30 -3.75 25.48
C LEU A 190 5.15 -4.66 24.26
N ASN A 191 5.34 -4.13 23.06
CA ASN A 191 5.31 -4.93 21.83
C ASN A 191 6.43 -5.99 21.82
N GLY A 192 7.66 -5.63 22.20
CA GLY A 192 8.79 -6.57 22.26
C GLY A 192 8.55 -7.74 23.22
N PHE A 193 8.00 -7.48 24.41
CA PHE A 193 7.65 -8.53 25.39
C PHE A 193 6.57 -9.51 24.85
N SER A 194 5.65 -9.00 24.04
CA SER A 194 4.56 -9.79 23.47
C SER A 194 5.06 -10.83 22.46
N VAL A 195 6.15 -10.56 21.74
CA VAL A 195 6.73 -11.50 20.76
C VAL A 195 7.27 -12.76 21.41
N THR A 196 8.07 -12.64 22.47
CA THR A 196 8.61 -13.80 23.20
C THR A 196 7.49 -14.67 23.76
N THR A 197 6.44 -14.03 24.28
CA THR A 197 5.25 -14.70 24.82
C THR A 197 4.53 -15.55 23.76
N LYS A 198 4.46 -15.08 22.50
CA LYS A 198 3.84 -15.84 21.38
C LYS A 198 4.54 -17.17 21.12
N PHE A 199 5.87 -17.18 21.05
CA PHE A 199 6.62 -18.41 20.81
C PHE A 199 6.48 -19.41 21.95
N ILE A 200 6.52 -18.93 23.19
CA ILE A 200 6.32 -19.78 24.36
C ILE A 200 4.93 -20.41 24.32
N ALA A 201 3.89 -19.63 23.98
CA ALA A 201 2.53 -20.14 23.86
C ALA A 201 2.38 -21.20 22.76
N ILE A 202 2.95 -20.98 21.57
CA ILE A 202 2.93 -21.98 20.48
C ILE A 202 3.68 -23.25 20.89
N ALA A 203 4.89 -23.10 21.44
CA ALA A 203 5.70 -24.23 21.88
C ALA A 203 4.99 -25.04 22.97
N ALA A 204 4.35 -24.38 23.94
CA ALA A 204 3.58 -25.04 24.99
C ALA A 204 2.44 -25.89 24.44
N ILE A 205 1.71 -25.40 23.42
CA ILE A 205 0.62 -26.14 22.78
C ILE A 205 1.14 -27.36 22.03
N VAL A 206 2.22 -27.21 21.27
CA VAL A 206 2.85 -28.33 20.54
C VAL A 206 3.36 -29.38 21.52
N VAL A 207 4.03 -28.98 22.60
CA VAL A 207 4.51 -29.89 23.65
C VAL A 207 3.33 -30.60 24.33
N ALA A 208 2.24 -29.89 24.65
CA ALA A 208 1.05 -30.50 25.22
C ALA A 208 0.46 -31.57 24.29
N GLY A 209 0.37 -31.30 22.99
CA GLY A 209 -0.05 -32.28 21.99
C GLY A 209 0.86 -33.52 21.95
N LEU A 210 2.18 -33.32 21.92
CA LEU A 210 3.16 -34.43 21.95
C LEU A 210 3.06 -35.28 23.22
N VAL A 211 2.88 -34.63 24.38
CA VAL A 211 2.68 -35.34 25.65
C VAL A 211 1.42 -36.20 25.62
N VAL A 212 0.31 -35.68 25.10
CA VAL A 212 -0.94 -36.45 24.95
C VAL A 212 -0.74 -37.66 24.02
N VAL A 213 -0.05 -37.49 22.88
CA VAL A 213 0.30 -38.61 22.00
C VAL A 213 1.10 -39.68 22.74
N ILE A 214 2.14 -39.28 23.48
CA ILE A 214 2.98 -40.23 24.23
C ILE A 214 2.15 -40.97 25.29
N LEU A 215 1.30 -40.27 26.04
CA LEU A 215 0.46 -40.86 27.09
C LEU A 215 -0.56 -41.86 26.54
N GLN A 216 -1.22 -41.53 25.43
CA GLN A 216 -2.22 -42.38 24.80
C GLN A 216 -1.58 -43.62 24.13
N VAL A 217 -0.49 -43.42 23.35
CA VAL A 217 0.20 -44.51 22.64
C VAL A 217 0.90 -45.47 23.61
N SER A 218 1.50 -44.94 24.70
CA SER A 218 2.14 -45.78 25.73
C SER A 218 1.14 -46.51 26.63
N GLY A 219 -0.16 -46.23 26.49
CA GLY A 219 -1.22 -46.82 27.31
C GLY A 219 -1.24 -46.35 28.77
N ILE A 220 -0.47 -45.31 29.12
CA ILE A 220 -0.36 -44.77 30.48
C ILE A 220 -1.66 -44.04 30.87
N ASN A 221 -2.22 -43.25 29.95
CA ASN A 221 -3.52 -42.60 30.13
C ASN A 221 -4.22 -42.44 28.77
N ARG A 222 -5.18 -43.32 28.50
CA ARG A 222 -5.94 -43.36 27.23
C ARG A 222 -7.05 -42.31 27.14
N ASP A 223 -7.37 -41.64 28.25
CA ASP A 223 -8.43 -40.63 28.31
C ASP A 223 -7.87 -39.19 28.34
N ALA A 224 -6.54 -39.02 28.29
CA ALA A 224 -5.92 -37.71 28.24
C ALA A 224 -6.21 -37.02 26.88
N GLY A 225 -6.92 -35.89 26.87
CA GLY A 225 -7.22 -35.14 25.64
C GLY A 225 -8.34 -35.76 24.78
N SER A 226 -8.22 -35.67 23.45
CA SER A 226 -9.20 -36.23 22.52
C SER A 226 -8.81 -37.63 22.05
N ASN A 227 -9.79 -38.49 21.82
CA ASN A 227 -9.61 -39.80 21.19
C ASN A 227 -10.05 -39.80 19.71
N ASP A 228 -10.56 -38.68 19.20
CA ASP A 228 -11.10 -38.59 17.83
C ASP A 228 -10.01 -38.85 16.79
N TRP A 229 -8.79 -38.37 17.03
CA TRP A 229 -7.65 -38.53 16.12
C TRP A 229 -7.13 -39.96 15.98
N LEU A 230 -7.45 -40.85 16.94
CA LEU A 230 -7.17 -42.29 16.87
C LEU A 230 -8.35 -43.08 16.27
N LYS A 231 -9.59 -42.64 16.55
CA LYS A 231 -10.81 -43.37 16.17
C LYS A 231 -11.27 -43.10 14.74
N HIS A 232 -10.99 -41.91 14.22
CA HIS A 232 -11.46 -41.47 12.91
C HIS A 232 -10.28 -41.17 11.98
N SER A 233 -10.50 -41.33 10.68
CA SER A 233 -9.51 -40.93 9.66
C SER A 233 -9.39 -39.41 9.62
N TRP A 234 -8.16 -38.91 9.58
CA TRP A 234 -7.87 -37.47 9.46
C TRP A 234 -8.46 -36.84 8.19
N PHE A 235 -8.62 -37.62 7.12
CA PHE A 235 -9.24 -37.19 5.86
C PHE A 235 -10.67 -37.72 5.68
N GLY A 236 -11.23 -38.37 6.70
CA GLY A 236 -12.62 -38.81 6.67
C GLY A 236 -13.56 -37.62 6.76
N SER A 237 -14.51 -37.52 5.83
CA SER A 237 -15.52 -36.47 5.84
C SER A 237 -16.40 -36.59 7.09
N ARG A 238 -16.63 -35.47 7.78
CA ARG A 238 -17.51 -35.34 8.94
C ARG A 238 -18.43 -34.15 8.78
N ASN A 239 -19.59 -34.19 9.43
CA ASN A 239 -20.42 -33.00 9.55
C ASN A 239 -19.72 -31.99 10.47
N THR A 240 -19.83 -30.71 10.13
CA THR A 240 -19.30 -29.61 10.94
C THR A 240 -20.43 -28.75 11.47
N TRP A 241 -20.19 -28.04 12.58
CA TRP A 241 -21.19 -27.20 13.22
C TRP A 241 -20.71 -25.76 13.25
N THR A 242 -21.58 -24.83 12.88
CA THR A 242 -21.33 -23.41 13.10
C THR A 242 -21.53 -23.06 14.58
N PRO A 243 -20.93 -21.96 15.08
CA PRO A 243 -21.20 -21.45 16.43
C PRO A 243 -22.69 -21.20 16.69
N ASP A 244 -23.45 -20.85 15.65
CA ASP A 244 -24.91 -20.68 15.73
C ASP A 244 -25.69 -22.01 15.85
N GLY A 245 -24.99 -23.15 15.93
CA GLY A 245 -25.58 -24.49 16.05
C GLY A 245 -26.05 -25.12 14.73
N ARG A 246 -25.82 -24.47 13.57
CA ARG A 246 -26.20 -25.01 12.27
C ARG A 246 -25.25 -26.12 11.85
N GLU A 247 -25.81 -27.27 11.46
CA GLU A 247 -25.06 -28.38 10.89
C GLU A 247 -24.77 -28.17 9.40
N ILE A 248 -23.55 -28.50 9.00
CA ILE A 248 -23.04 -28.47 7.63
C ILE A 248 -22.80 -29.92 7.22
N ASP A 249 -23.68 -30.45 6.39
CA ASP A 249 -23.53 -31.77 5.78
C ASP A 249 -22.78 -31.66 4.47
N TRP A 250 -21.55 -32.18 4.45
CA TRP A 250 -20.66 -32.13 3.30
C TRP A 250 -21.02 -33.14 2.21
N SER A 251 -21.78 -34.19 2.54
CA SER A 251 -22.13 -35.25 1.60
C SER A 251 -23.19 -34.82 0.58
N SER A 252 -24.01 -33.84 0.94
CA SER A 252 -25.08 -33.28 0.10
C SER A 252 -24.69 -31.99 -0.64
N MET A 253 -23.46 -31.49 -0.43
CA MET A 253 -23.02 -30.23 -1.04
C MET A 253 -22.56 -30.38 -2.48
N HIS A 254 -22.98 -29.42 -3.32
CA HIS A 254 -22.48 -29.29 -4.68
C HIS A 254 -21.05 -28.74 -4.66
N GLY A 255 -20.22 -29.18 -5.62
CA GLY A 255 -18.81 -28.76 -5.70
C GLY A 255 -18.62 -27.24 -5.73
N TRP A 256 -19.49 -26.50 -6.42
CA TRP A 256 -19.43 -25.04 -6.48
C TRP A 256 -19.68 -24.36 -5.12
N GLU A 257 -20.58 -24.93 -4.32
CA GLU A 257 -20.86 -24.45 -2.97
C GLU A 257 -19.67 -24.74 -2.03
N SER A 258 -19.10 -25.95 -2.09
CA SER A 258 -17.92 -26.32 -1.28
C SER A 258 -16.71 -25.41 -1.50
N LEU A 259 -16.51 -24.91 -2.73
CA LEU A 259 -15.44 -23.97 -3.04
C LEU A 259 -15.59 -22.64 -2.29
N GLY A 260 -16.82 -22.25 -1.94
CA GLY A 260 -17.09 -21.05 -1.13
C GLY A 260 -16.65 -21.22 0.32
N TYR A 261 -16.93 -22.39 0.90
CA TYR A 261 -16.43 -22.75 2.22
C TYR A 261 -14.89 -22.83 2.23
N TYR A 262 -14.27 -23.47 1.24
CA TYR A 262 -12.80 -23.49 1.15
C TYR A 262 -12.18 -22.10 0.98
N SER A 263 -12.82 -21.20 0.22
CA SER A 263 -12.39 -19.80 0.14
C SER A 263 -12.45 -19.09 1.50
N THR A 264 -13.51 -19.34 2.28
CA THR A 264 -13.67 -18.78 3.63
C THR A 264 -12.65 -19.37 4.60
N ALA A 265 -12.38 -20.67 4.51
CA ALA A 265 -11.32 -21.34 5.28
C ALA A 265 -9.94 -20.74 4.94
N LEU A 266 -9.65 -20.51 3.66
CA LEU A 266 -8.43 -19.86 3.23
C LEU A 266 -8.30 -18.46 3.83
N TYR A 267 -9.35 -17.63 3.88
CA TYR A 267 -9.26 -16.33 4.57
C TYR A 267 -8.89 -16.44 6.06
N GLY A 268 -9.38 -17.48 6.76
CA GLY A 268 -8.93 -17.79 8.11
C GLY A 268 -7.43 -18.08 8.19
N ALA A 269 -6.89 -18.87 7.28
CA ALA A 269 -5.45 -19.15 7.21
C ALA A 269 -4.65 -17.90 6.82
N LEU A 270 -5.12 -17.13 5.84
CA LEU A 270 -4.47 -15.93 5.34
C LEU A 270 -4.40 -14.81 6.38
N TRP A 271 -5.42 -14.71 7.25
CA TRP A 271 -5.35 -13.85 8.44
C TRP A 271 -4.23 -14.27 9.38
N ALA A 272 -4.10 -15.57 9.66
CA ALA A 272 -3.08 -16.06 10.58
C ALA A 272 -1.66 -15.87 10.04
N TYR A 273 -1.48 -15.90 8.72
CA TYR A 273 -0.21 -15.57 8.06
C TYR A 273 -0.05 -14.08 7.75
N SER A 274 -1.03 -13.21 8.06
CA SER A 274 -0.95 -11.79 7.70
C SER A 274 0.27 -11.11 8.33
N GLY A 275 0.84 -10.13 7.62
CA GLY A 275 2.07 -9.43 8.03
C GLY A 275 3.30 -9.79 7.20
N TRP A 276 3.21 -10.77 6.30
CA TRP A 276 4.31 -11.08 5.37
C TRP A 276 4.63 -9.92 4.42
N ASP A 277 3.62 -9.11 4.10
CA ASP A 277 3.70 -7.86 3.34
C ASP A 277 4.50 -6.79 4.07
N LYS A 278 4.68 -6.90 5.38
CA LYS A 278 5.38 -5.88 6.17
C LYS A 278 6.90 -6.05 6.15
N ALA A 279 7.39 -7.20 5.67
CA ALA A 279 8.82 -7.48 5.52
C ALA A 279 9.54 -6.48 4.60
N ILE A 280 8.83 -5.91 3.62
CA ILE A 280 9.41 -4.92 2.70
C ILE A 280 9.59 -3.54 3.34
N TYR A 281 8.90 -3.20 4.43
CA TYR A 281 9.05 -1.88 5.06
C TYR A 281 10.40 -1.72 5.75
N VAL A 282 10.95 -2.82 6.25
CA VAL A 282 12.29 -2.82 6.85
C VAL A 282 13.40 -2.90 5.81
N SER A 283 13.06 -3.04 4.52
CA SER A 283 14.06 -3.15 3.46
C SER A 283 14.98 -1.92 3.37
N ALA A 284 14.45 -0.72 3.67
CA ALA A 284 15.22 0.52 3.69
C ALA A 284 16.27 0.58 4.81
N GLU A 285 16.05 -0.16 5.91
CA GLU A 285 16.91 -0.22 7.11
C GLU A 285 17.96 -1.35 7.03
N LEU A 286 17.86 -2.25 6.05
CA LEU A 286 18.80 -3.34 5.85
C LEU A 286 20.14 -2.84 5.29
N SER A 287 21.22 -3.40 5.81
CA SER A 287 22.59 -3.12 5.35
C SER A 287 22.84 -3.62 3.92
N ALA A 288 22.25 -4.76 3.54
CA ALA A 288 22.31 -5.31 2.18
C ALA A 288 20.93 -5.86 1.74
N PRO A 289 19.97 -4.99 1.38
CA PRO A 289 18.57 -5.37 1.15
C PRO A 289 18.40 -6.46 0.08
N ALA A 290 19.15 -6.36 -1.03
CA ALA A 290 19.10 -7.31 -2.15
C ALA A 290 19.40 -8.77 -1.76
N ARG A 291 20.26 -8.99 -0.75
CA ARG A 291 20.65 -10.32 -0.29
C ARG A 291 19.92 -10.72 0.99
N GLN A 292 19.74 -9.79 1.91
CA GLN A 292 19.22 -10.05 3.25
C GLN A 292 17.70 -10.23 3.25
N LEU A 293 16.96 -9.44 2.49
CA LEU A 293 15.49 -9.51 2.46
C LEU A 293 14.99 -10.86 1.91
N PRO A 294 15.47 -11.35 0.74
CA PRO A 294 15.04 -12.65 0.24
C PRO A 294 15.46 -13.81 1.14
N LEU A 295 16.64 -13.73 1.75
CA LEU A 295 17.13 -14.75 2.68
C LEU A 295 16.23 -14.83 3.92
N ALA A 296 15.87 -13.68 4.51
CA ALA A 296 14.98 -13.63 5.67
C ALA A 296 13.60 -14.20 5.33
N ILE A 297 13.01 -13.85 4.18
CA ILE A 297 11.69 -14.36 3.76
C ILE A 297 11.72 -15.86 3.50
N ASN A 298 12.68 -16.34 2.71
CA ASN A 298 12.75 -17.76 2.30
C ASN A 298 13.18 -18.69 3.44
N THR A 299 13.60 -18.16 4.59
CA THR A 299 13.87 -18.94 5.81
C THR A 299 12.74 -18.82 6.83
N ALA A 300 12.23 -17.61 7.07
CA ALA A 300 11.18 -17.37 8.05
C ALA A 300 9.85 -18.03 7.68
N LEU A 301 9.38 -17.86 6.44
CA LEU A 301 8.04 -18.32 6.03
C LEU A 301 7.91 -19.85 6.13
N PRO A 302 8.85 -20.67 5.59
CA PRO A 302 8.79 -22.13 5.79
C PRO A 302 8.76 -22.57 7.26
N ILE A 303 9.53 -21.91 8.13
CA ILE A 303 9.53 -22.21 9.57
C ILE A 303 8.16 -21.92 10.18
N ILE A 304 7.56 -20.77 9.86
CA ILE A 304 6.22 -20.40 10.35
C ILE A 304 5.18 -21.41 9.86
N ILE A 305 5.27 -21.85 8.61
CA ILE A 305 4.38 -22.87 8.05
C ILE A 305 4.46 -24.16 8.88
N LEU A 306 5.66 -24.66 9.16
CA LEU A 306 5.86 -25.85 9.97
C LEU A 306 5.32 -25.67 11.40
N CYS A 307 5.58 -24.52 12.04
CA CYS A 307 5.07 -24.22 13.38
C CYS A 307 3.54 -24.21 13.41
N PHE A 308 2.89 -23.59 12.41
CA PHE A 308 1.43 -23.50 12.35
C PHE A 308 0.80 -24.86 12.07
N LEU A 309 1.37 -25.67 11.17
CA LEU A 309 0.91 -27.04 10.95
C LEU A 309 1.03 -27.89 12.22
N ALA A 310 2.15 -27.78 12.94
CA ALA A 310 2.37 -28.50 14.19
C ALA A 310 1.37 -28.06 15.29
N ALA A 311 1.15 -26.76 15.45
CA ALA A 311 0.18 -26.23 16.43
C ALA A 311 -1.26 -26.67 16.11
N ASN A 312 -1.65 -26.64 14.84
CA ASN A 312 -2.99 -27.08 14.42
C ASN A 312 -3.18 -28.59 14.59
N ALA A 313 -2.18 -29.40 14.24
CA ALA A 313 -2.21 -30.83 14.51
C ALA A 313 -2.36 -31.10 16.02
N ALA A 314 -1.64 -30.35 16.87
CA ALA A 314 -1.79 -30.44 18.31
C ALA A 314 -3.22 -30.10 18.79
N TYR A 315 -3.88 -29.08 18.24
CA TYR A 315 -5.27 -28.79 18.61
C TYR A 315 -6.23 -29.95 18.32
N TYR A 316 -6.11 -30.61 17.17
CA TYR A 316 -6.95 -31.78 16.84
C TYR A 316 -6.66 -33.03 17.68
N ILE A 317 -5.48 -33.09 18.30
CA ILE A 317 -5.11 -34.13 19.28
C ILE A 317 -5.66 -33.78 20.67
N LEU A 318 -5.61 -32.50 21.05
CA LEU A 318 -6.01 -32.04 22.37
C LEU A 318 -7.54 -31.95 22.53
N LEU A 319 -8.26 -31.62 21.46
CA LEU A 319 -9.71 -31.33 21.50
C LEU A 319 -10.54 -32.30 20.65
N PRO A 320 -11.75 -32.65 21.12
CA PRO A 320 -12.76 -33.27 20.27
C PRO A 320 -13.04 -32.43 19.03
N TRP A 321 -13.10 -33.05 17.85
CA TRP A 321 -13.17 -32.33 16.57
C TRP A 321 -14.43 -31.48 16.44
N LYS A 322 -15.54 -31.88 17.09
CA LYS A 322 -16.77 -31.09 17.17
C LYS A 322 -16.57 -29.75 17.90
N ILE A 323 -15.75 -29.74 18.95
CA ILE A 323 -15.48 -28.54 19.76
C ILE A 323 -14.60 -27.56 18.98
N VAL A 324 -13.66 -28.05 18.17
CA VAL A 324 -12.76 -27.20 17.36
C VAL A 324 -13.57 -26.31 16.42
N SER A 325 -14.59 -26.82 15.74
CA SER A 325 -15.43 -26.03 14.82
C SER A 325 -16.28 -24.95 15.51
N THR A 326 -16.65 -25.15 16.78
CA THR A 326 -17.58 -24.24 17.47
C THR A 326 -16.88 -23.18 18.30
N THR A 327 -15.61 -23.36 18.67
CA THR A 327 -14.86 -22.39 19.48
C THR A 327 -14.02 -21.43 18.63
N ASP A 328 -14.13 -20.14 18.91
CA ASP A 328 -13.25 -19.12 18.32
C ASP A 328 -11.98 -18.86 19.18
N SER A 329 -11.90 -19.44 20.39
CA SER A 329 -10.74 -19.41 21.29
C SER A 329 -10.17 -20.81 21.54
N VAL A 330 -9.62 -21.40 20.47
CA VAL A 330 -9.19 -22.82 20.43
C VAL A 330 -8.08 -23.10 21.44
N ALA A 331 -7.14 -22.18 21.61
CA ALA A 331 -6.03 -22.36 22.55
C ALA A 331 -6.49 -22.41 24.02
N VAL A 332 -7.33 -21.47 24.43
CA VAL A 332 -7.88 -21.43 25.80
C VAL A 332 -8.74 -22.66 26.04
N THR A 333 -9.57 -23.02 25.06
CA THR A 333 -10.44 -24.21 25.13
C THR A 333 -9.61 -25.49 25.28
N ALA A 334 -8.52 -25.64 24.52
CA ALA A 334 -7.64 -26.81 24.57
C ALA A 334 -6.99 -26.98 25.95
N ILE A 335 -6.45 -25.90 26.52
CA ILE A 335 -5.81 -25.95 27.84
C ILE A 335 -6.84 -26.17 28.95
N THR A 336 -8.01 -25.55 28.84
CA THR A 336 -9.11 -25.74 29.80
C THR A 336 -9.60 -27.18 29.80
N HIS A 337 -9.77 -27.78 28.62
CA HIS A 337 -10.19 -29.16 28.47
C HIS A 337 -9.14 -30.16 28.99
N LEU A 338 -7.85 -29.88 28.77
CA LEU A 338 -6.77 -30.77 29.17
C LEU A 338 -6.41 -30.69 30.66
N LEU A 339 -6.28 -29.47 31.21
CA LEU A 339 -5.71 -29.22 32.53
C LEU A 339 -6.72 -28.61 33.53
N GLY A 340 -7.93 -28.29 33.07
CA GLY A 340 -9.01 -27.74 33.89
C GLY A 340 -9.07 -26.19 33.90
N PRO A 341 -10.09 -25.61 34.57
CA PRO A 341 -10.41 -24.18 34.49
C PRO A 341 -9.30 -23.24 34.97
N ALA A 342 -8.54 -23.62 36.00
CA ALA A 342 -7.46 -22.79 36.54
C ALA A 342 -6.35 -22.55 35.51
N PHE A 343 -5.96 -23.59 34.77
CA PHE A 343 -5.00 -23.48 33.67
C PHE A 343 -5.61 -22.83 32.44
N GLY A 344 -6.92 -22.96 32.23
CA GLY A 344 -7.68 -22.18 31.25
C GLY A 344 -7.56 -20.67 31.45
N ILE A 345 -7.71 -20.19 32.70
CA ILE A 345 -7.52 -18.78 33.06
C ILE A 345 -6.09 -18.33 32.77
N LEU A 346 -5.09 -19.15 33.14
CA LEU A 346 -3.69 -18.84 32.85
C LEU A 346 -3.43 -18.74 31.34
N ALA A 347 -3.96 -19.68 30.56
CA ALA A 347 -3.87 -19.63 29.10
C ALA A 347 -4.53 -18.37 28.53
N ALA A 348 -5.72 -18.01 29.01
CA ALA A 348 -6.40 -16.80 28.58
C ALA A 348 -5.60 -15.53 28.91
N ILE A 349 -4.98 -15.43 30.09
CA ILE A 349 -4.09 -14.31 30.43
C ILE A 349 -2.95 -14.22 29.41
N VAL A 350 -2.29 -15.33 29.09
CA VAL A 350 -1.18 -15.38 28.13
C VAL A 350 -1.65 -14.97 26.72
N ILE A 351 -2.78 -15.50 26.25
CA ILE A 351 -3.34 -15.17 24.94
C ILE A 351 -3.80 -13.71 24.88
N CYS A 352 -4.45 -13.19 25.93
CA CYS A 352 -4.82 -11.78 26.03
C CYS A 352 -3.59 -10.87 25.99
N LEU A 353 -2.48 -11.23 26.64
CA LEU A 353 -1.21 -10.48 26.53
C LEU A 353 -0.68 -10.45 25.09
N VAL A 354 -0.73 -11.58 24.38
CA VAL A 354 -0.35 -11.67 22.97
C VAL A 354 -1.23 -10.78 22.08
N VAL A 355 -2.54 -10.82 22.31
CA VAL A 355 -3.54 -10.05 21.54
C VAL A 355 -3.41 -8.56 21.85
N ALA A 356 -3.20 -8.18 23.11
CA ALA A 356 -2.97 -6.80 23.52
C ALA A 356 -1.73 -6.19 22.85
N GLY A 357 -0.62 -6.93 22.77
CA GLY A 357 0.56 -6.49 22.03
C GLY A 357 0.27 -6.25 20.55
N SER A 358 -0.51 -7.15 19.94
CA SER A 358 -0.91 -7.03 18.53
C SER A 358 -1.85 -5.84 18.30
N LEU A 359 -2.81 -5.60 19.20
CA LEU A 359 -3.70 -4.43 19.17
C LEU A 359 -2.92 -3.12 19.30
N LEU A 360 -1.99 -3.07 20.26
CA LEU A 360 -1.18 -1.89 20.54
C LEU A 360 -0.31 -1.54 19.32
N GLY A 361 0.35 -2.53 18.73
CA GLY A 361 1.16 -2.38 17.52
C GLY A 361 0.35 -1.94 16.30
N ASN A 362 -0.78 -2.60 16.01
CA ASN A 362 -1.61 -2.25 14.86
C ASN A 362 -2.27 -0.86 15.01
N SER A 363 -2.70 -0.50 16.23
CA SER A 363 -3.29 0.82 16.50
C SER A 363 -2.25 1.93 16.31
N PHE A 364 -1.00 1.67 16.68
CA PHE A 364 0.11 2.60 16.43
C PHE A 364 0.40 2.81 14.94
N VAL A 365 0.41 1.72 14.17
CA VAL A 365 0.59 1.77 12.70
C VAL A 365 -0.56 2.51 12.04
N ALA A 366 -1.81 2.25 12.43
CA ALA A 366 -2.99 2.91 11.86
C ALA A 366 -2.92 4.44 11.98
N GLY A 367 -2.53 4.96 13.15
CA GLY A 367 -2.34 6.41 13.36
C GLY A 367 -1.28 7.00 12.42
N ARG A 368 -0.15 6.31 12.24
CA ARG A 368 0.91 6.76 11.31
C ARG A 368 0.51 6.69 9.85
N MET A 369 -0.25 5.67 9.45
CA MET A 369 -0.76 5.55 8.08
C MET A 369 -1.70 6.71 7.72
N ILE A 370 -2.57 7.12 8.65
CA ILE A 370 -3.44 8.28 8.47
C ILE A 370 -2.62 9.56 8.31
N VAL A 371 -1.61 9.78 9.17
CA VAL A 371 -0.71 10.94 9.04
C VAL A 371 0.03 10.95 7.70
N ALA A 372 0.55 9.79 7.27
CA ALA A 372 1.24 9.67 5.99
C ALA A 372 0.31 9.97 4.80
N ALA A 373 -0.93 9.45 4.83
CA ALA A 373 -1.92 9.74 3.80
C ALA A 373 -2.34 11.22 3.79
N SER A 374 -2.45 11.87 4.95
CA SER A 374 -2.72 13.31 5.04
C SER A 374 -1.58 14.18 4.50
N LYS A 375 -0.32 13.74 4.62
CA LYS A 375 0.83 14.45 4.02
C LYS A 375 0.85 14.36 2.50
N LEU A 376 0.26 13.30 1.94
CA LEU A 376 0.09 13.11 0.49
C LEU A 376 -1.20 13.77 -0.03
N ASP A 377 -1.85 14.61 0.78
CA ASP A 377 -3.15 15.24 0.50
C ASP A 377 -4.29 14.23 0.16
N TRP A 378 -4.10 12.94 0.45
CA TRP A 378 -5.12 11.90 0.27
C TRP A 378 -6.21 11.97 1.35
N PHE A 379 -5.90 12.58 2.49
CA PHE A 379 -6.83 12.80 3.60
C PHE A 379 -6.73 14.26 4.08
N PRO A 380 -7.76 14.80 4.77
CA PRO A 380 -7.73 16.16 5.29
C PRO A 380 -6.46 16.48 6.10
N ARG A 381 -5.84 17.62 5.81
CA ARG A 381 -4.54 18.03 6.37
C ARG A 381 -4.50 18.07 7.90
N PHE A 382 -5.62 18.39 8.57
CA PHE A 382 -5.68 18.44 10.04
C PHE A 382 -5.40 17.09 10.71
N LEU A 383 -5.61 15.97 10.02
CA LEU A 383 -5.29 14.62 10.53
C LEU A 383 -3.76 14.37 10.55
N GLY A 384 -2.98 15.12 9.77
CA GLY A 384 -1.52 15.04 9.74
C GLY A 384 -0.80 15.85 10.84
N VAL A 385 -1.55 16.59 11.68
CA VAL A 385 -0.99 17.42 12.75
C VAL A 385 -0.51 16.55 13.92
N LEU A 386 0.71 16.82 14.41
CA LEU A 386 1.31 16.14 15.56
C LEU A 386 1.18 16.97 16.83
N GLY A 387 0.98 16.31 17.98
CA GLY A 387 1.08 16.92 19.31
C GLY A 387 -0.04 17.88 19.74
N HIS A 388 -1.05 18.11 18.89
CA HIS A 388 -2.22 18.94 19.18
C HIS A 388 -3.51 18.29 18.67
N VAL A 389 -4.63 18.62 19.31
CA VAL A 389 -5.98 18.28 18.82
C VAL A 389 -6.49 19.42 17.94
N GLY A 390 -7.00 19.11 16.75
CA GLY A 390 -7.51 20.09 15.78
C GLY A 390 -6.45 20.71 14.85
N MET A 391 -6.80 21.82 14.19
CA MET A 391 -5.86 22.63 13.40
C MET A 391 -4.95 23.43 14.35
N PRO A 392 -3.67 23.66 14.00
CA PRO A 392 -2.81 24.49 14.82
C PRO A 392 -3.41 25.91 14.93
N PRO A 393 -3.29 26.60 16.08
CA PRO A 393 -3.32 28.06 16.07
C PRO A 393 -2.21 28.57 15.12
N ASP A 394 -2.37 29.77 14.59
CA ASP A 394 -1.42 30.44 13.66
C ASP A 394 0.06 30.13 13.97
N PRO A 395 0.95 30.09 12.96
CA PRO A 395 2.33 29.69 13.13
C PRO A 395 3.07 30.65 14.09
N GLU A 396 3.06 30.35 15.38
CA GLU A 396 3.91 31.02 16.35
C GLU A 396 5.36 30.59 16.13
N PRO A 397 6.32 31.52 16.22
CA PRO A 397 7.73 31.21 16.11
C PRO A 397 8.14 30.19 17.20
N PRO A 398 9.10 29.30 16.91
CA PRO A 398 9.41 28.17 17.76
C PRO A 398 9.90 28.63 19.15
N SER A 399 9.04 28.53 20.16
CA SER A 399 9.42 28.72 21.56
C SER A 399 10.01 27.41 22.11
N GLN A 400 11.24 27.53 22.61
CA GLN A 400 12.00 26.46 23.24
C GLN A 400 11.55 26.27 24.70
N SER A 401 10.49 25.53 25.02
CA SER A 401 10.24 25.11 26.43
C SER A 401 9.05 24.18 26.73
N ALA A 402 8.62 23.30 25.83
CA ALA A 402 7.76 22.18 26.25
C ALA A 402 8.11 20.89 25.51
N PRO A 403 8.21 19.73 26.20
CA PRO A 403 8.25 18.44 25.52
C PRO A 403 6.89 18.24 24.83
N ARG A 404 6.79 18.68 23.57
CA ARG A 404 5.62 18.42 22.73
C ARG A 404 5.56 16.91 22.52
N SER A 405 4.42 16.30 22.86
CA SER A 405 4.18 14.89 22.59
C SER A 405 4.20 14.66 21.08
N ASP A 406 5.07 13.79 20.58
CA ASP A 406 5.14 13.40 19.16
C ASP A 406 3.93 12.54 18.71
N ALA A 407 2.93 12.37 19.57
CA ALA A 407 1.78 11.53 19.29
C ALA A 407 0.82 12.19 18.28
N PRO A 408 0.38 11.45 17.24
CA PRO A 408 -0.57 11.97 16.25
C PRO A 408 -2.01 11.86 16.77
N ILE A 409 -2.40 12.74 17.70
CA ILE A 409 -3.66 12.60 18.46
C ILE A 409 -4.89 12.55 17.53
N ASN A 410 -5.01 13.45 16.55
CA ASN A 410 -6.15 13.48 15.61
C ASN A 410 -6.28 12.17 14.82
N ALA A 411 -5.16 11.66 14.31
CA ALA A 411 -5.12 10.40 13.57
C ALA A 411 -5.44 9.19 14.47
N THR A 412 -4.93 9.17 15.70
CA THR A 412 -5.23 8.11 16.67
C THR A 412 -6.71 8.10 17.06
N ILE A 413 -7.33 9.26 17.21
CA ILE A 413 -8.78 9.37 17.46
C ILE A 413 -9.55 8.76 16.27
N LEU A 414 -9.23 9.15 15.04
CA LEU A 414 -9.88 8.58 13.86
C LEU A 414 -9.67 7.05 13.76
N ALA A 415 -8.44 6.58 13.97
CA ALA A 415 -8.10 5.16 13.98
C ALA A 415 -8.82 4.37 15.09
N THR A 416 -9.25 5.02 16.17
CA THR A 416 -10.00 4.41 17.27
C THR A 416 -11.51 4.46 17.03
N LEU A 417 -12.00 5.48 16.29
CA LEU A 417 -13.42 5.61 15.95
C LEU A 417 -13.84 4.70 14.79
N LEU A 418 -13.00 4.54 13.77
CA LEU A 418 -13.31 3.74 12.58
C LEU A 418 -13.65 2.26 12.87
N PRO A 419 -13.01 1.55 13.83
CA PRO A 419 -13.36 0.17 14.17
C PRO A 419 -14.72 0.03 14.90
N ILE A 420 -15.27 1.09 15.50
CA ILE A 420 -16.48 0.99 16.34
C ILE A 420 -17.70 0.46 15.55
N PRO A 421 -18.03 0.94 14.34
CA PRO A 421 -19.06 0.34 13.51
C PRO A 421 -18.83 -1.15 13.22
N TYR A 422 -17.58 -1.56 12.99
CA TYR A 422 -17.23 -2.97 12.76
C TYR A 422 -17.48 -3.83 14.01
N LEU A 423 -17.25 -3.29 15.20
CA LEU A 423 -17.57 -3.97 16.47
C LEU A 423 -19.07 -4.03 16.76
N LEU A 424 -19.83 -2.99 16.37
CA LEU A 424 -21.27 -2.93 16.61
C LEU A 424 -22.05 -3.88 15.68
N PHE A 425 -21.71 -3.89 14.40
CA PHE A 425 -22.47 -4.62 13.37
C PHE A 425 -21.80 -5.91 12.88
N GLY A 426 -20.49 -6.06 13.09
CA GLY A 426 -19.74 -7.22 12.64
C GLY A 426 -19.70 -8.36 13.67
N ASN A 427 -19.16 -9.49 13.21
CA ASN A 427 -18.74 -10.62 14.02
C ASN A 427 -17.35 -11.09 13.56
N PHE A 428 -16.66 -11.88 14.38
CA PHE A 428 -15.29 -12.32 14.12
C PHE A 428 -15.10 -12.90 12.71
N ARG A 429 -15.88 -13.91 12.32
CA ARG A 429 -15.71 -14.65 11.06
C ARG A 429 -16.06 -13.82 9.82
N ALA A 430 -17.09 -12.98 9.91
CA ALA A 430 -17.46 -12.05 8.85
C ALA A 430 -16.40 -10.97 8.64
N LEU A 431 -15.84 -10.44 9.73
CA LEU A 431 -14.76 -9.45 9.67
C LEU A 431 -13.47 -10.04 9.10
N LEU A 432 -13.13 -11.29 9.42
CA LEU A 432 -12.01 -12.01 8.80
C LEU A 432 -12.15 -12.07 7.27
N THR A 433 -13.34 -12.47 6.80
CA THR A 433 -13.63 -12.55 5.37
C THR A 433 -13.58 -11.17 4.71
N PHE A 434 -14.16 -10.14 5.35
CA PHE A 434 -14.11 -8.76 4.87
C PHE A 434 -12.68 -8.22 4.78
N ASN A 435 -11.86 -8.44 5.81
CA ASN A 435 -10.46 -8.03 5.85
C ASN A 435 -9.66 -8.70 4.73
N GLY A 436 -9.82 -10.03 4.60
CA GLY A 436 -9.16 -10.80 3.56
C GLY A 436 -9.53 -10.37 2.14
N LEU A 437 -10.82 -10.08 1.88
CA LEU A 437 -11.26 -9.52 0.61
C LEU A 437 -10.57 -8.20 0.29
N GLY A 438 -10.49 -7.28 1.27
CA GLY A 438 -9.80 -6.00 1.12
C GLY A 438 -8.32 -6.15 0.79
N GLU A 439 -7.58 -6.87 1.62
CA GLU A 439 -6.13 -7.04 1.48
C GLU A 439 -5.75 -7.77 0.18
N TYR A 440 -6.36 -8.93 -0.07
CA TYR A 440 -5.96 -9.80 -1.17
C TYR A 440 -6.39 -9.26 -2.53
N SER A 441 -7.37 -8.33 -2.59
CA SER A 441 -7.66 -7.59 -3.82
C SER A 441 -6.44 -6.77 -4.27
N PHE A 442 -5.82 -6.02 -3.35
CA PHE A 442 -4.66 -5.19 -3.68
C PHE A 442 -3.36 -5.99 -3.76
N PHE A 443 -3.21 -7.07 -2.98
CA PHE A 443 -2.07 -7.98 -3.15
C PHE A 443 -2.12 -8.69 -4.50
N PHE A 444 -3.30 -9.14 -4.93
CA PHE A 444 -3.49 -9.69 -6.28
C PHE A 444 -3.07 -8.67 -7.34
N LEU A 445 -3.55 -7.42 -7.27
CA LEU A 445 -3.18 -6.37 -8.23
C LEU A 445 -1.68 -6.07 -8.22
N THR A 446 -1.06 -6.06 -7.05
CA THR A 446 0.39 -5.79 -6.91
C THR A 446 1.23 -6.90 -7.53
N VAL A 447 0.90 -8.17 -7.27
CA VAL A 447 1.61 -9.31 -7.83
C VAL A 447 1.35 -9.45 -9.34
N LEU A 448 0.12 -9.22 -9.78
CA LEU A 448 -0.20 -9.11 -11.21
C LEU A 448 0.63 -8.00 -11.87
N GLY A 449 0.77 -6.87 -11.20
CA GLY A 449 1.60 -5.76 -11.63
C GLY A 449 3.08 -6.13 -11.74
N ALA A 450 3.62 -6.90 -10.79
CA ALA A 450 4.98 -7.43 -10.87
C ALA A 450 5.19 -8.33 -12.09
N ILE A 451 4.21 -9.19 -12.41
CA ILE A 451 4.24 -10.01 -13.63
C ILE A 451 4.23 -9.12 -14.87
N LEU A 452 3.35 -8.12 -14.93
CA LEU A 452 3.25 -7.17 -16.04
C LEU A 452 4.55 -6.38 -16.25
N LEU A 453 5.20 -5.93 -15.17
CA LEU A 453 6.47 -5.22 -15.23
C LEU A 453 7.58 -6.05 -15.87
N ARG A 454 7.56 -7.38 -15.73
CA ARG A 454 8.55 -8.25 -16.41
C ARG A 454 8.46 -8.18 -17.94
N PHE A 455 7.29 -7.85 -18.49
CA PHE A 455 7.08 -7.68 -19.93
C PHE A 455 7.17 -6.22 -20.37
N ARG A 456 6.63 -5.28 -19.58
CA ARG A 456 6.59 -3.86 -19.92
C ARG A 456 7.95 -3.16 -19.76
N GLN A 457 8.74 -3.60 -18.78
CA GLN A 457 10.08 -3.06 -18.49
C GLN A 457 11.06 -4.22 -18.28
N PRO A 458 11.46 -4.92 -19.36
CA PRO A 458 12.37 -6.06 -19.25
C PRO A 458 13.72 -5.66 -18.67
N ASP A 459 14.21 -4.46 -19.00
CA ASP A 459 15.54 -3.96 -18.61
C ASP A 459 15.62 -3.39 -17.18
N LEU A 460 14.50 -3.36 -16.45
CA LEU A 460 14.49 -2.96 -15.05
C LEU A 460 15.43 -3.89 -14.24
N HIS A 461 16.42 -3.28 -13.56
CA HIS A 461 17.37 -4.02 -12.73
C HIS A 461 16.65 -4.69 -11.56
N ARG A 462 16.74 -6.02 -11.47
CA ARG A 462 16.06 -6.84 -10.46
C ARG A 462 17.11 -7.66 -9.68
N PRO A 463 17.63 -7.14 -8.56
CA PRO A 463 18.63 -7.85 -7.76
C PRO A 463 18.13 -9.21 -7.26
N TYR A 464 16.85 -9.30 -6.91
CA TYR A 464 16.17 -10.55 -6.61
C TYR A 464 15.05 -10.80 -7.62
N LYS A 465 15.07 -11.96 -8.28
CA LYS A 465 14.08 -12.35 -9.30
C LYS A 465 13.60 -13.79 -9.05
N PRO A 466 12.45 -14.01 -8.39
CA PRO A 466 11.90 -15.34 -8.20
C PRO A 466 11.51 -15.99 -9.52
N PHE A 467 11.50 -17.32 -9.56
CA PHE A 467 11.03 -18.07 -10.73
C PHE A 467 9.59 -17.69 -11.07
N ILE A 468 9.25 -17.52 -12.36
CA ILE A 468 7.96 -16.95 -12.81
C ILE A 468 6.73 -17.74 -12.32
N ALA A 469 6.88 -19.04 -12.04
CA ALA A 469 5.79 -19.83 -11.48
C ALA A 469 5.36 -19.34 -10.08
N ILE A 470 6.26 -18.73 -9.29
CA ILE A 470 5.97 -18.22 -7.95
C ILE A 470 4.90 -17.12 -7.98
N PRO A 471 5.10 -15.98 -8.68
CA PRO A 471 4.07 -14.95 -8.77
C PRO A 471 2.82 -15.42 -9.52
N LEU A 472 2.96 -16.35 -10.49
CA LEU A 472 1.80 -16.90 -11.21
C LEU A 472 0.89 -17.73 -10.30
N VAL A 473 1.47 -18.62 -9.48
CA VAL A 473 0.71 -19.40 -8.48
C VAL A 473 0.00 -18.46 -7.51
N PHE A 474 0.70 -17.43 -7.01
CA PHE A 474 0.07 -16.43 -6.14
C PHE A 474 -1.12 -15.74 -6.83
N ALA A 475 -0.92 -15.24 -8.05
CA ALA A 475 -1.97 -14.52 -8.78
C ALA A 475 -3.19 -15.41 -9.06
N LEU A 476 -2.98 -16.68 -9.44
CA LEU A 476 -4.07 -17.63 -9.70
C LEU A 476 -4.87 -17.95 -8.44
N VAL A 477 -4.19 -18.30 -7.35
CA VAL A 477 -4.87 -18.68 -6.09
C VAL A 477 -5.50 -17.45 -5.43
N SER A 478 -4.80 -16.31 -5.38
CA SER A 478 -5.33 -15.06 -4.82
C SER A 478 -6.51 -14.55 -5.64
N GLY A 479 -6.44 -14.58 -6.98
CA GLY A 479 -7.54 -14.21 -7.85
C GLY A 479 -8.77 -15.10 -7.64
N PHE A 480 -8.56 -16.42 -7.54
CA PHE A 480 -9.64 -17.36 -7.20
C PHE A 480 -10.27 -17.05 -5.85
N VAL A 481 -9.46 -16.84 -4.80
CA VAL A 481 -9.94 -16.54 -3.44
C VAL A 481 -10.74 -15.23 -3.41
N VAL A 482 -10.26 -14.17 -4.06
CA VAL A 482 -10.98 -12.89 -4.14
C VAL A 482 -12.31 -13.02 -4.87
N VAL A 483 -12.33 -13.63 -6.05
CA VAL A 483 -13.55 -13.81 -6.84
C VAL A 483 -14.55 -14.72 -6.12
N ARG A 484 -14.08 -15.88 -5.64
CA ARG A 484 -14.95 -16.85 -4.98
C ARG A 484 -15.47 -16.32 -3.64
N GLY A 485 -14.61 -15.63 -2.90
CA GLY A 485 -14.93 -14.94 -1.66
C GLY A 485 -16.00 -13.88 -1.86
N ALA A 486 -15.88 -13.05 -2.90
CA ALA A 486 -16.86 -12.01 -3.20
C ALA A 486 -18.25 -12.59 -3.56
N VAL A 487 -18.28 -13.70 -4.31
CA VAL A 487 -19.52 -14.41 -4.65
C VAL A 487 -20.13 -15.10 -3.42
N PHE A 488 -19.31 -15.64 -2.52
CA PHE A 488 -19.79 -16.34 -1.32
C PHE A 488 -20.25 -15.39 -0.21
N ALA A 489 -19.61 -14.23 -0.11
CA ALA A 489 -19.83 -13.21 0.90
C ALA A 489 -20.26 -11.87 0.25
N PRO A 490 -21.44 -11.84 -0.41
CA PRO A 490 -21.85 -10.71 -1.25
C PRO A 490 -22.04 -9.42 -0.46
N LEU A 491 -22.49 -9.50 0.80
CA LEU A 491 -22.64 -8.32 1.65
C LEU A 491 -21.30 -7.64 1.90
N GLN A 492 -20.28 -8.41 2.31
CA GLN A 492 -18.92 -7.93 2.54
C GLN A 492 -18.32 -7.33 1.26
N ALA A 493 -18.53 -8.00 0.12
CA ALA A 493 -18.06 -7.52 -1.17
C ALA A 493 -18.73 -6.20 -1.58
N VAL A 494 -20.05 -6.08 -1.43
CA VAL A 494 -20.79 -4.85 -1.75
C VAL A 494 -20.35 -3.69 -0.87
N ILE A 495 -20.14 -3.92 0.44
CA ILE A 495 -19.61 -2.90 1.35
C ILE A 495 -18.24 -2.42 0.86
N LEU A 496 -17.34 -3.34 0.52
CA LEU A 496 -15.99 -3.01 0.06
C LEU A 496 -15.99 -2.25 -1.27
N ILE A 497 -16.82 -2.67 -2.24
CA ILE A 497 -17.02 -1.95 -3.51
C ILE A 497 -17.55 -0.55 -3.25
N SER A 498 -18.49 -0.40 -2.31
CA SER A 498 -19.04 0.91 -1.94
C SER A 498 -17.96 1.82 -1.33
N VAL A 499 -17.07 1.27 -0.48
CA VAL A 499 -15.91 1.99 0.04
C VAL A 499 -15.00 2.48 -1.09
N TRP A 500 -14.74 1.65 -2.11
CA TRP A 500 -13.94 2.05 -3.27
C TRP A 500 -14.60 3.12 -4.13
N ILE A 501 -15.91 3.01 -4.38
CA ILE A 501 -16.68 4.01 -5.14
C ILE A 501 -16.64 5.36 -4.42
N ILE A 502 -16.83 5.38 -3.09
CA ILE A 502 -16.73 6.60 -2.28
C ILE A 502 -15.31 7.18 -2.37
N GLY A 503 -14.27 6.36 -2.24
CA GLY A 503 -12.88 6.80 -2.36
C GLY A 503 -12.55 7.38 -3.74
N MET A 504 -13.05 6.78 -4.82
CA MET A 504 -12.89 7.37 -6.16
C MET A 504 -13.57 8.75 -6.25
N GLY A 505 -14.77 8.88 -5.67
CA GLY A 505 -15.50 10.15 -5.62
C GLY A 505 -14.73 11.27 -4.90
N THR A 506 -13.97 10.95 -3.85
CA THR A 506 -13.16 11.94 -3.13
C THR A 506 -11.89 12.34 -3.88
N THR A 507 -11.24 11.41 -4.61
CA THR A 507 -10.04 11.74 -5.43
C THR A 507 -10.31 12.62 -6.63
N ALA A 508 -11.49 12.50 -7.24
CA ALA A 508 -11.86 13.33 -8.40
C ALA A 508 -11.98 14.83 -8.06
N MET A 509 -11.92 15.19 -6.78
CA MET A 509 -11.99 16.58 -6.30
C MET A 509 -10.62 17.25 -6.15
N ASP A 510 -9.49 16.55 -6.38
CA ASP A 510 -8.16 17.14 -6.22
C ASP A 510 -7.68 17.81 -7.52
N GLN A 511 -7.83 19.13 -7.61
CA GLN A 511 -7.40 19.93 -8.75
C GLN A 511 -5.87 20.11 -8.72
N THR A 512 -5.13 19.13 -9.25
CA THR A 512 -3.66 19.22 -9.34
C THR A 512 -3.22 20.32 -10.30
N ILE A 513 -2.39 21.26 -9.84
CA ILE A 513 -1.70 22.23 -10.71
C ILE A 513 -0.59 21.49 -11.46
N ARG A 514 -0.55 21.61 -12.79
CA ARG A 514 0.44 20.95 -13.65
C ARG A 514 1.45 21.92 -14.21
N VAL A 515 2.66 21.46 -14.52
CA VAL A 515 3.69 22.27 -15.19
C VAL A 515 3.80 21.83 -16.65
N ALA A 516 3.86 22.79 -17.57
CA ALA A 516 4.08 22.55 -18.99
C ALA A 516 5.19 23.47 -19.51
N VAL A 517 5.97 23.00 -20.48
CA VAL A 517 7.02 23.77 -21.15
C VAL A 517 6.56 24.09 -22.57
N ALA A 518 6.72 25.34 -22.99
CA ALA A 518 6.46 25.80 -24.36
C ALA A 518 7.72 26.45 -24.93
N VAL A 519 8.09 26.09 -26.15
CA VAL A 519 9.41 26.39 -26.70
C VAL A 519 9.34 27.37 -27.88
N TYR A 520 10.04 28.49 -27.76
CA TYR A 520 10.37 29.36 -28.88
C TYR A 520 11.64 28.86 -29.58
N VAL A 521 11.49 28.20 -30.73
CA VAL A 521 12.63 27.74 -31.55
C VAL A 521 12.99 28.85 -32.54
N PHE A 522 14.14 29.49 -32.41
CA PHE A 522 14.54 30.59 -33.28
C PHE A 522 15.42 30.13 -34.45
N ASN A 523 15.02 30.48 -35.67
CA ASN A 523 15.89 30.34 -36.85
C ASN A 523 16.80 31.57 -37.05
N LYS A 524 17.70 31.50 -38.04
CA LYS A 524 18.62 32.61 -38.42
C LYS A 524 17.91 33.91 -38.84
N HIS A 525 16.62 33.84 -39.19
CA HIS A 525 15.79 34.99 -39.56
C HIS A 525 15.03 35.59 -38.36
N GLY A 526 15.22 35.06 -37.13
CA GLY A 526 14.53 35.52 -35.94
C GLY A 526 13.04 35.12 -35.88
N GLN A 527 12.63 34.15 -36.70
CA GLN A 527 11.28 33.57 -36.67
C GLN A 527 11.21 32.43 -35.66
N THR A 528 9.99 32.14 -35.19
CA THR A 528 9.68 30.97 -34.36
C THR A 528 8.65 30.08 -35.04
N ILE A 529 8.52 28.81 -34.62
CA ILE A 529 7.53 27.89 -35.17
C ILE A 529 6.23 27.88 -34.37
N LEU A 530 5.11 27.77 -35.09
CA LEU A 530 3.79 27.48 -34.55
C LEU A 530 3.17 26.28 -35.28
N GLY A 531 2.54 25.39 -34.52
CA GLY A 531 1.87 24.20 -35.01
C GLY A 531 0.36 24.28 -34.79
N ARG A 532 -0.42 23.84 -35.77
CA ARG A 532 -1.89 23.74 -35.62
C ARG A 532 -2.27 22.43 -34.94
N ARG A 533 -2.80 22.53 -33.72
CA ARG A 533 -3.10 21.41 -32.81
C ARG A 533 -4.35 20.63 -33.23
N LYS A 534 -4.34 19.31 -33.07
CA LYS A 534 -5.48 18.38 -33.22
C LYS A 534 -5.99 17.81 -31.88
N GLY A 535 -5.20 17.88 -30.81
CA GLY A 535 -5.53 17.28 -29.51
C GLY A 535 -6.71 17.93 -28.77
N SER A 536 -7.27 17.23 -27.76
CA SER A 536 -8.49 17.61 -27.04
C SER A 536 -8.43 18.91 -26.22
N LEU A 537 -7.24 19.40 -25.89
CA LEU A 537 -7.04 20.70 -25.24
C LEU A 537 -6.48 21.69 -26.26
N GLY A 538 -7.32 22.63 -26.71
CA GLY A 538 -6.97 23.60 -27.76
C GLY A 538 -7.02 23.04 -29.18
N ALA A 539 -7.89 22.08 -29.47
CA ALA A 539 -8.09 21.57 -30.83
C ALA A 539 -8.36 22.73 -31.82
N GLY A 540 -7.65 22.73 -32.95
CA GLY A 540 -7.79 23.78 -33.98
C GLY A 540 -6.99 25.06 -33.71
N THR A 541 -6.39 25.22 -32.52
CA THR A 541 -5.56 26.39 -32.18
C THR A 541 -4.10 26.22 -32.57
N TRP A 542 -3.36 27.31 -32.63
CA TRP A 542 -1.95 27.39 -32.99
C TRP A 542 -1.09 27.59 -31.74
N GLY A 543 -0.13 26.70 -31.51
CA GLY A 543 0.75 26.73 -30.35
C GLY A 543 2.21 26.49 -30.71
N HIS A 544 3.11 26.87 -29.81
CA HIS A 544 4.51 26.44 -29.88
C HIS A 544 4.62 24.93 -29.61
N PRO A 545 5.71 24.29 -30.06
CA PRO A 545 6.02 22.94 -29.59
C PRO A 545 6.25 22.94 -28.09
N GLY A 546 5.96 21.80 -27.47
CA GLY A 546 6.12 21.63 -26.03
C GLY A 546 4.99 20.84 -25.38
N GLY A 547 5.29 20.32 -24.20
CA GLY A 547 4.40 19.41 -23.48
C GLY A 547 4.53 19.48 -21.98
N HIS A 548 4.19 18.38 -21.32
CA HIS A 548 4.24 18.29 -19.88
C HIS A 548 5.68 18.10 -19.43
N LEU A 549 6.05 18.81 -18.36
CA LEU A 549 7.32 18.55 -17.69
C LEU A 549 7.23 17.18 -17.02
N GLU A 550 8.12 16.27 -17.40
CA GLU A 550 8.18 14.95 -16.78
C GLU A 550 8.90 14.99 -15.42
N PHE A 551 8.71 13.95 -14.63
CA PHE A 551 9.34 13.87 -13.31
C PHE A 551 10.86 13.76 -13.44
N ASN A 552 11.60 14.58 -12.70
CA ASN A 552 13.08 14.73 -12.77
C ASN A 552 13.62 15.27 -14.11
N GLU A 553 12.78 15.91 -14.91
CA GLU A 553 13.20 16.56 -16.15
C GLU A 553 13.50 18.05 -15.91
N SER A 554 14.60 18.57 -16.46
CA SER A 554 14.84 20.02 -16.48
C SER A 554 13.95 20.71 -17.51
N PHE A 555 13.79 22.04 -17.44
CA PHE A 555 13.01 22.75 -18.46
C PHE A 555 13.66 22.65 -19.84
N GLU A 556 14.98 22.60 -19.84
CA GLU A 556 15.84 22.47 -21.01
C GLU A 556 15.71 21.08 -21.64
N ASP A 557 15.76 20.01 -20.84
CA ASP A 557 15.61 18.64 -21.33
C ASP A 557 14.21 18.40 -21.89
N CYS A 558 13.17 18.89 -21.20
CA CYS A 558 11.79 18.84 -21.66
C CYS A 558 11.62 19.56 -23.00
N ALA A 559 12.22 20.75 -23.13
CA ALA A 559 12.17 21.50 -24.36
C ALA A 559 12.87 20.80 -25.52
N ALA A 560 14.06 20.24 -25.28
CA ALA A 560 14.79 19.49 -26.29
C ALA A 560 14.01 18.24 -26.73
N ARG A 561 13.47 17.48 -25.77
CA ARG A 561 12.68 16.27 -26.03
C ARG A 561 11.42 16.60 -26.84
N GLU A 562 10.60 17.52 -26.36
CA GLU A 562 9.32 17.84 -27.01
C GLU A 562 9.52 18.43 -28.42
N VAL A 563 10.53 19.29 -28.63
CA VAL A 563 10.81 19.82 -29.97
C VAL A 563 11.26 18.69 -30.90
N LEU A 564 12.14 17.80 -30.45
CA LEU A 564 12.59 16.67 -31.27
C LEU A 564 11.43 15.71 -31.58
N GLU A 565 10.61 15.37 -30.59
CA GLU A 565 9.47 14.46 -30.71
C GLU A 565 8.37 15.02 -31.62
N GLU A 566 8.07 16.32 -31.54
CA GLU A 566 6.95 16.92 -32.28
C GLU A 566 7.34 17.45 -33.67
N THR A 567 8.59 17.90 -33.83
CA THR A 567 9.05 18.65 -35.03
C THR A 567 10.22 17.99 -35.76
N GLY A 568 10.94 17.06 -35.12
CA GLY A 568 12.18 16.48 -35.65
C GLY A 568 13.38 17.43 -35.65
N LEU A 569 13.27 18.63 -35.06
CA LEU A 569 14.36 19.60 -35.00
C LEU A 569 15.25 19.35 -33.79
N GLU A 570 16.57 19.36 -34.01
CA GLU A 570 17.56 19.38 -32.93
C GLU A 570 17.87 20.82 -32.51
N VAL A 571 17.88 21.08 -31.20
CA VAL A 571 18.03 22.42 -30.63
C VAL A 571 19.19 22.53 -29.67
N THR A 572 19.73 23.74 -29.54
CA THR A 572 20.83 24.11 -28.65
C THR A 572 20.59 25.50 -28.04
N ASP A 573 21.44 25.89 -27.09
CA ASP A 573 21.38 27.19 -26.39
C ASP A 573 19.97 27.47 -25.82
N ILE A 574 19.42 26.48 -25.10
CA ILE A 574 18.10 26.56 -24.48
C ILE A 574 18.16 27.46 -23.25
N ARG A 575 17.27 28.45 -23.18
CA ARG A 575 17.25 29.47 -22.14
C ARG A 575 15.84 29.71 -21.63
N PHE A 576 15.69 29.86 -20.32
CA PHE A 576 14.46 30.32 -19.71
C PHE A 576 14.10 31.74 -20.14
N LEU A 577 12.86 31.96 -20.58
CA LEU A 577 12.35 33.29 -20.94
C LEU A 577 11.45 33.85 -19.85
N THR A 578 10.41 33.10 -19.47
CA THR A 578 9.47 33.48 -18.41
C THR A 578 8.57 32.32 -17.99
N ALA A 579 7.73 32.53 -16.99
CA ALA A 579 6.69 31.60 -16.56
C ALA A 579 5.37 32.34 -16.35
N ILE A 580 4.25 31.69 -16.62
CA ILE A 580 2.90 32.25 -16.37
C ILE A 580 1.99 31.27 -15.66
N ASN A 581 0.94 31.82 -15.06
CA ASN A 581 -0.07 31.07 -14.33
C ASN A 581 -1.36 30.95 -15.15
N ASN A 582 -1.60 29.79 -15.77
CA ASN A 582 -2.81 29.49 -16.53
C ASN A 582 -3.87 28.80 -15.66
N ALA A 583 -4.52 29.60 -14.81
CA ALA A 583 -5.69 29.17 -14.03
C ALA A 583 -6.96 29.11 -14.91
N ASN A 584 -7.91 28.25 -14.56
CA ASN A 584 -9.21 28.11 -15.25
C ASN A 584 -9.10 27.85 -16.77
N MET A 585 -8.22 26.93 -17.16
CA MET A 585 -8.16 26.41 -18.52
C MET A 585 -9.41 25.56 -18.82
N GLU A 586 -9.72 25.37 -20.11
CA GLU A 586 -10.81 24.49 -20.53
C GLU A 586 -10.71 23.10 -19.88
N GLY A 587 -11.85 22.58 -19.42
CA GLY A 587 -11.92 21.34 -18.67
C GLY A 587 -11.47 21.44 -17.20
N GLY A 588 -11.46 22.65 -16.61
CA GLY A 588 -11.16 22.86 -15.19
C GLY A 588 -9.69 22.63 -14.82
N LYS A 589 -8.78 22.70 -15.81
CA LYS A 589 -7.35 22.45 -15.62
C LYS A 589 -6.63 23.73 -15.18
N HIS A 590 -5.54 23.56 -14.44
CA HIS A 590 -4.64 24.63 -14.03
C HIS A 590 -3.22 24.26 -14.43
N TYR A 591 -2.61 25.09 -15.28
CA TYR A 591 -1.22 24.94 -15.69
C TYR A 591 -0.35 26.11 -15.22
N VAL A 592 0.87 25.82 -14.77
CA VAL A 592 1.98 26.77 -14.82
C VAL A 592 2.73 26.49 -16.12
N THR A 593 2.79 27.47 -17.02
CA THR A 593 3.49 27.30 -18.30
C THR A 593 4.83 28.02 -18.25
N ILE A 594 5.89 27.27 -18.43
CA ILE A 594 7.26 27.74 -18.57
C ILE A 594 7.54 27.99 -20.05
N PHE A 595 8.00 29.18 -20.39
CA PHE A 595 8.43 29.50 -21.74
C PHE A 595 9.95 29.54 -21.80
N VAL A 596 10.51 28.78 -22.74
CA VAL A 596 11.95 28.74 -23.02
C VAL A 596 12.20 29.14 -24.48
N GLY A 597 13.41 29.58 -24.78
CA GLY A 597 13.88 29.91 -26.12
C GLY A 597 15.11 29.09 -26.48
N CYS A 598 15.29 28.72 -27.74
CA CYS A 598 16.44 27.94 -28.21
C CYS A 598 16.78 28.26 -29.67
N ARG A 599 17.91 27.76 -30.16
CA ARG A 599 18.34 27.82 -31.57
C ARG A 599 18.43 26.44 -32.17
N LEU A 600 18.34 26.36 -33.49
CA LEU A 600 18.59 25.13 -34.23
C LEU A 600 20.08 24.76 -34.18
N VAL A 601 20.35 23.45 -34.12
CA VAL A 601 21.70 22.91 -34.36
C VAL A 601 22.05 23.02 -35.85
N ASP A 602 21.11 22.67 -36.73
CA ASP A 602 21.19 22.88 -38.17
C ASP A 602 20.32 24.08 -38.57
N GLU A 603 20.95 25.21 -38.91
CA GLU A 603 20.26 26.47 -39.23
C GLU A 603 19.36 26.40 -40.48
N ASP A 604 19.52 25.37 -41.32
CA ASP A 604 18.73 25.15 -42.53
C ASP A 604 17.66 24.05 -42.36
N ALA A 605 17.52 23.46 -41.16
CA ALA A 605 16.53 22.44 -40.89
C ALA A 605 15.09 22.99 -40.85
N GLU A 606 14.16 22.26 -41.48
CA GLU A 606 12.73 22.59 -41.54
C GLU A 606 11.91 21.63 -40.65
N PRO A 607 10.89 22.12 -39.92
CA PRO A 607 10.08 21.29 -39.04
C PRO A 607 9.25 20.28 -39.82
N VAL A 608 9.29 19.02 -39.39
CA VAL A 608 8.47 17.92 -39.93
C VAL A 608 7.41 17.53 -38.91
N VAL A 609 6.21 17.20 -39.36
CA VAL A 609 5.16 16.69 -38.46
C VAL A 609 5.48 15.26 -38.07
N MET A 610 6.11 15.08 -36.91
CA MET A 610 6.48 13.76 -36.39
C MET A 610 5.29 13.07 -35.68
N GLU A 611 4.34 13.85 -35.16
CA GLU A 611 3.12 13.37 -34.49
C GLU A 611 1.84 13.80 -35.25
N PRO A 612 1.49 13.11 -36.36
CA PRO A 612 0.40 13.51 -37.25
C PRO A 612 -1.00 13.46 -36.60
N GLU A 613 -1.15 12.75 -35.49
CA GLU A 613 -2.36 12.71 -34.67
C GLU A 613 -2.51 13.92 -33.75
N LYS A 614 -1.41 14.61 -33.40
CA LYS A 614 -1.42 15.78 -32.51
C LYS A 614 -1.28 17.12 -33.23
N CYS A 615 -0.59 17.15 -34.38
CA CYS A 615 -0.34 18.38 -35.14
C CYS A 615 -0.73 18.21 -36.62
N VAL A 616 -1.27 19.26 -37.25
CA VAL A 616 -1.59 19.27 -38.69
C VAL A 616 -0.37 19.65 -39.51
N ARG A 617 0.32 20.72 -39.12
CA ARG A 617 1.47 21.32 -39.81
C ARG A 617 2.16 22.34 -38.91
N TRP A 618 3.43 22.59 -39.20
CA TRP A 618 4.27 23.63 -38.59
C TRP A 618 4.49 24.80 -39.57
N GLU A 619 4.55 26.02 -39.04
CA GLU A 619 4.83 27.24 -39.83
C GLU A 619 5.80 28.16 -39.08
N TRP A 620 6.79 28.70 -39.80
CA TRP A 620 7.61 29.81 -39.31
C TRP A 620 6.83 31.11 -39.28
N VAL A 621 6.88 31.82 -38.16
CA VAL A 621 6.18 33.07 -37.92
C VAL A 621 7.12 34.08 -37.26
N THR A 622 6.96 35.35 -37.63
CA THR A 622 7.66 36.45 -36.96
C THR A 622 6.92 36.88 -35.69
N TRP A 623 7.65 37.51 -34.75
CA TRP A 623 7.02 38.09 -33.56
C TRP A 623 6.00 39.20 -33.91
N ASP A 624 6.26 39.96 -34.96
CA ASP A 624 5.33 40.99 -35.44
C ASP A 624 4.03 40.40 -36.00
N GLU A 625 4.10 39.32 -36.78
CA GLU A 625 2.92 38.56 -37.22
C GLU A 625 2.12 38.00 -36.04
N MET A 626 2.81 37.48 -35.02
CA MET A 626 2.15 37.00 -33.81
C MET A 626 1.42 38.12 -33.08
N LYS A 627 2.02 39.31 -32.91
CA LYS A 627 1.35 40.47 -32.29
C LYS A 627 0.07 40.86 -33.02
N VAL A 628 0.13 40.96 -34.35
CA VAL A 628 -1.05 41.28 -35.18
C VAL A 628 -2.13 40.21 -35.04
N THR A 629 -1.74 38.94 -34.99
CA THR A 629 -2.68 37.81 -34.78
C THR A 629 -3.36 37.92 -33.42
N ILE A 630 -2.60 38.23 -32.36
CA ILE A 630 -3.11 38.36 -30.98
C ILE A 630 -4.11 39.51 -30.87
N GLU A 631 -3.80 40.67 -31.44
CA GLU A 631 -4.69 41.84 -31.43
C GLU A 631 -6.02 41.53 -32.11
N ARG A 632 -5.96 40.92 -33.30
CA ARG A 632 -7.15 40.52 -34.07
C ARG A 632 -7.98 39.47 -33.35
N GLN A 633 -7.33 38.46 -32.77
CA GLN A 633 -8.03 37.43 -32.00
C GLN A 633 -8.70 38.01 -30.76
N ARG A 634 -8.01 38.85 -29.98
CA ARG A 634 -8.60 39.52 -28.81
C ARG A 634 -9.78 40.41 -29.18
N GLU A 635 -9.71 41.10 -30.32
CA GLU A 635 -10.83 41.88 -30.83
C GLU A 635 -12.02 40.99 -31.21
N ALA A 636 -11.78 39.87 -31.89
CA ALA A 636 -12.83 38.90 -32.22
C ALA A 636 -13.47 38.28 -30.97
N GLU A 637 -12.67 37.93 -29.95
CA GLU A 637 -13.15 37.46 -28.64
C GLU A 637 -13.99 38.52 -27.92
N ARG A 638 -13.53 39.78 -27.91
CA ARG A 638 -14.25 40.92 -27.31
C ARG A 638 -15.61 41.17 -27.99
N LEU A 639 -15.68 40.97 -29.30
CA LEU A 639 -16.90 41.15 -30.08
C LEU A 639 -17.80 39.90 -30.09
N GLY A 640 -17.37 38.80 -29.47
CA GLY A 640 -18.12 37.54 -29.45
C GLY A 640 -18.19 36.83 -30.82
N LYS A 641 -17.24 37.09 -31.72
CA LYS A 641 -17.24 36.62 -33.12
C LYS A 641 -16.08 35.67 -33.43
N ILE A 642 -15.58 34.94 -32.43
CA ILE A 642 -14.42 34.06 -32.61
C ILE A 642 -14.73 32.87 -33.56
N GLU A 643 -15.98 32.43 -33.63
CA GLU A 643 -16.42 31.37 -34.55
C GLU A 643 -16.43 31.83 -36.02
N GLU A 644 -16.52 33.14 -36.26
CA GLU A 644 -16.47 33.77 -37.60
C GLU A 644 -15.04 34.20 -38.00
N TYR A 645 -14.06 34.01 -37.12
CA TYR A 645 -12.68 34.46 -37.34
C TYR A 645 -11.91 33.50 -38.25
N GLU A 646 -11.57 33.96 -39.46
CA GLU A 646 -10.83 33.16 -40.46
C GLU A 646 -9.30 33.11 -40.25
N GLY A 647 -8.77 33.80 -39.24
CA GLY A 647 -7.32 33.87 -38.97
C GLY A 647 -6.79 32.73 -38.07
N ARG A 648 -5.49 32.79 -37.75
CA ARG A 648 -4.86 31.84 -36.80
C ARG A 648 -5.40 32.08 -35.39
N VAL A 649 -6.17 31.14 -34.84
CA VAL A 649 -6.57 31.17 -33.43
C VAL A 649 -5.42 30.64 -32.59
N LEU A 650 -4.74 31.49 -31.83
CA LEU A 650 -3.63 31.13 -30.96
C LEU A 650 -4.11 30.40 -29.70
N PHE A 651 -3.27 29.49 -29.23
CA PHE A 651 -3.51 28.71 -28.04
C PHE A 651 -3.48 29.60 -26.79
N LYS A 652 -4.42 29.35 -25.86
CA LYS A 652 -4.70 30.20 -24.70
C LYS A 652 -3.48 30.59 -23.85
N PRO A 653 -2.49 29.71 -23.58
CA PRO A 653 -1.25 30.11 -22.89
C PRO A 653 -0.49 31.26 -23.56
N ILE A 654 -0.50 31.37 -24.89
CA ILE A 654 0.15 32.48 -25.62
C ILE A 654 -0.60 33.80 -25.36
N LEU A 655 -1.92 33.76 -25.31
CA LEU A 655 -2.75 34.95 -25.01
C LEU A 655 -2.55 35.41 -23.56
N ASN A 656 -2.51 34.45 -22.63
CA ASN A 656 -2.30 34.69 -21.21
C ASN A 656 -0.88 35.19 -20.92
N LEU A 657 0.12 34.77 -21.73
CA LEU A 657 1.49 35.25 -21.65
C LEU A 657 1.54 36.77 -21.75
N LEU A 658 0.95 37.34 -22.80
CA LEU A 658 0.94 38.78 -23.01
C LEU A 658 0.03 39.55 -22.05
N GLN A 659 -0.92 38.88 -21.41
CA GLN A 659 -1.73 39.48 -20.35
C GLN A 659 -0.94 39.60 -19.04
N GLN A 660 -0.15 38.57 -18.70
CA GLN A 660 0.59 38.50 -17.44
C GLN A 660 2.01 39.09 -17.53
N ARG A 661 2.56 39.21 -18.74
CA ARG A 661 3.90 39.75 -19.03
C ARG A 661 3.76 40.83 -20.10
N VAL A 662 3.27 41.99 -19.68
CA VAL A 662 3.11 43.16 -20.58
C VAL A 662 4.48 43.58 -21.10
N GLY A 663 4.60 43.78 -22.41
CA GLY A 663 5.86 44.14 -23.07
C GLY A 663 6.83 42.97 -23.29
N PHE A 664 6.40 41.72 -23.07
CA PHE A 664 7.21 40.54 -23.39
C PHE A 664 7.53 40.48 -24.89
N ASN A 665 8.82 40.41 -25.24
CA ASN A 665 9.30 40.07 -26.57
C ASN A 665 10.27 38.88 -26.43
N PRO A 666 9.91 37.69 -26.96
CA PRO A 666 10.68 36.48 -26.73
C PRO A 666 12.09 36.57 -27.35
N LEU A 667 12.23 37.22 -28.51
CA LEU A 667 13.51 37.34 -29.20
C LEU A 667 14.45 38.32 -28.48
N GLU A 668 13.94 39.47 -28.02
CA GLU A 668 14.73 40.43 -27.24
C GLU A 668 15.19 39.83 -25.91
N ILE A 669 14.31 39.11 -25.21
CA ILE A 669 14.67 38.43 -23.96
C ILE A 669 15.72 37.37 -24.24
N TYR A 670 15.52 36.51 -25.23
CA TYR A 670 16.50 35.48 -25.59
C TYR A 670 17.89 36.03 -25.93
N GLN A 671 17.95 37.16 -26.66
CA GLN A 671 19.19 37.84 -27.00
C GLN A 671 19.83 38.59 -25.82
N SER A 672 19.02 39.14 -24.90
CA SER A 672 19.51 39.87 -23.73
C SER A 672 20.06 38.97 -22.62
N VAL A 673 19.62 37.71 -22.55
CA VAL A 673 20.07 36.70 -21.58
C VAL A 673 21.54 36.25 -21.84
N GLY A 674 22.29 36.95 -22.70
CA GLY A 674 23.66 36.63 -23.12
C GLY A 674 24.72 37.74 -22.92
N ARG A 675 24.58 38.63 -21.92
CA ARG A 675 25.69 39.42 -21.38
C ARG A 675 25.65 39.46 -19.85
N CYS A 676 25.84 38.31 -19.21
CA CYS A 676 26.32 38.21 -17.83
C CYS A 676 27.45 37.18 -17.79
#